data_AF-A0A931CJS8-F1
#
_entry.id   AF-A0A931CJS8-F1
#
_cell.length_a   1.000
_cell.length_b   1.000
_cell.length_c   1.000
_cell.angle_alpha   90.00
_cell.angle_beta   90.00
_cell.angle_gamma   90.00
#
_symmetry.space_group_name_H-M   'P 1'
#
loop_
_entity.id
_entity.type
_entity.pdbx_description
1 polymer ?
#
loop_
_entity_poly.entity_id
_entity_poly.type
_entity_poly.pdbx_seq_one_letter_code
_entity_poly.pdbx_strand_id
1 'polypeptide(L)'
;MIRLALGSLRQHRGAYVGTFLAALLAIAMLAGGGLLLFSVLTAEPPADRFAATAAVVSGQREISVEEVTTKQKKDKTKTKRKVKTERLTGAGTLPADLAARLRTVPGVTAVVADYAFPIVAAGPGGRVLRGTDDAPVVGHGWSSAALTPYQLRQGRAPRPGEAVLDADLAARGDLRVGIDLTLTTRTGIRTVRISGIAAPAGRDGLPAQGALFLADDEVAAVSGLAGPTAVGIMAQPGLNLATIRDLTGDAPVLTGDRVRADLPGALPDYIGPISIFGFVIGITAFAAVFVLTGTVTLSVRQRLRELALLRTIGATPRRLRTLLGVESVLLAFVAALPAIPLGVLFARVVAARFQHLGMVPAQFTVPINVPVLLLAAPAGMLVTFVAARIAGRRAVRIAPTQAITETAAAPTGGLVVRTIVALITTAGAVAVLTFVPLDGPFGMGMTFISSALLLCAVAALGPLLVRGLLGLIGRPFGLAGLLSRAQYRRVAAVAMPLALMFTINATMLLNSTLLERLAGHEQAARTAAATWQVTAPGGMPLDTAQRLAALPGVTGAAATLPTRVIAVQGGKPEDHAAQGLLTAGAESALNLSLTGRLDGDSFAASGYLMRQYGWKIGETVPLWLADGHRVELRLAAGFARNRGFGELVIPARLVAAHDPKGLVSTVALRGDVADTIHRAWPGLRVAPTVAAAAAGDASEQQGAFELMVAISLGFTAVAVVNTFAIAAVARRQEFADLRLAGATSGQVHRLAAREAVLTVAVGLLLGAVTAGIVVGTFSTAQDGVFRLIVAPGTYLTLAGTVTLLGLLAGTVPARLMVRNRSAVRSR
;
A
#
# COMPACT_ATOMS: atom_id res chain seq x y z
N MET A 1 -11.26 42.37 11.88
CA MET A 1 -10.37 41.19 11.95
C MET A 1 -9.79 40.82 10.59
N ILE A 2 -10.59 40.51 9.57
CA ILE A 2 -10.10 40.13 8.23
C ILE A 2 -9.24 41.22 7.57
N ARG A 3 -9.65 42.50 7.62
CA ARG A 3 -8.82 43.62 7.11
C ARG A 3 -7.44 43.72 7.79
N LEU A 4 -7.38 43.50 9.09
CA LEU A 4 -6.11 43.49 9.85
C LEU A 4 -5.23 42.30 9.44
N ALA A 5 -5.83 41.11 9.29
CA ALA A 5 -5.13 39.91 8.82
C ALA A 5 -4.56 40.09 7.41
N LEU A 6 -5.32 40.69 6.48
CA LEU A 6 -4.86 40.99 5.12
C LEU A 6 -3.72 42.02 5.10
N GLY A 7 -3.80 43.06 5.92
CA GLY A 7 -2.71 44.03 6.08
C GLY A 7 -1.43 43.38 6.59
N SER A 8 -1.56 42.55 7.63
CA SER A 8 -0.47 41.76 8.22
C SER A 8 0.20 40.82 7.20
N LEU A 9 -0.60 40.10 6.39
CA LEU A 9 -0.13 39.24 5.30
C LEU A 9 0.69 40.00 4.24
N ARG A 10 0.25 41.21 3.87
CA ARG A 10 0.93 42.02 2.86
C ARG A 10 2.28 42.55 3.33
N GLN A 11 2.40 42.94 4.60
CA GLN A 11 3.64 43.48 5.17
C GLN A 11 4.69 42.40 5.45
N HIS A 12 4.27 41.16 5.70
CA HIS A 12 5.15 40.09 6.16
C HIS A 12 5.22 38.88 5.22
N ARG A 13 5.29 39.13 3.91
CA ARG A 13 5.28 38.07 2.88
C ARG A 13 6.30 36.97 3.17
N GLY A 14 7.55 37.33 3.50
CA GLY A 14 8.63 36.37 3.76
C GLY A 14 8.38 35.42 4.95
N ALA A 15 7.70 35.88 6.00
CA ALA A 15 7.35 35.08 7.16
C ALA A 15 6.22 34.07 6.85
N TYR A 16 5.39 34.37 5.85
CA TYR A 16 4.21 33.59 5.50
C TYR A 16 4.44 32.62 4.33
N VAL A 17 5.45 32.83 3.46
CA VAL A 17 5.79 31.87 2.38
C VAL A 17 5.94 30.45 2.93
N GLY A 18 6.63 30.30 4.05
CA GLY A 18 6.83 28.99 4.66
C GLY A 18 5.56 28.35 5.20
N THR A 19 4.68 29.16 5.80
CA THR A 19 3.37 28.67 6.26
C THR A 19 2.50 28.29 5.06
N PHE A 20 2.61 29.04 3.96
CA PHE A 20 1.84 28.83 2.74
C PHE A 20 2.26 27.53 2.07
N LEU A 21 3.55 27.31 1.89
CA LEU A 21 4.08 26.09 1.28
C LEU A 21 3.76 24.85 2.12
N ALA A 22 3.84 24.95 3.45
CA ALA A 22 3.46 23.86 4.34
C ALA A 22 1.96 23.54 4.25
N ALA A 23 1.10 24.57 4.23
CA ALA A 23 -0.35 24.38 4.09
C ALA A 23 -0.72 23.84 2.71
N LEU A 24 -0.06 24.34 1.65
CA LEU A 24 -0.22 23.88 0.26
C LEU A 24 0.04 22.38 0.15
N LEU A 25 1.21 21.93 0.61
CA LEU A 25 1.59 20.51 0.54
C LEU A 25 0.68 19.63 1.40
N ALA A 26 0.33 20.08 2.60
CA ALA A 26 -0.59 19.35 3.47
C ALA A 26 -1.97 19.16 2.81
N ILE A 27 -2.54 20.22 2.24
CA ILE A 27 -3.83 20.16 1.54
C ILE A 27 -3.72 19.29 0.28
N ALA A 28 -2.64 19.43 -0.50
CA ALA A 28 -2.43 18.67 -1.73
C ALA A 28 -2.36 17.16 -1.44
N MET A 29 -1.64 16.76 -0.40
CA MET A 29 -1.54 15.35 -0.05
C MET A 29 -2.81 14.81 0.62
N LEU A 30 -3.56 15.62 1.40
CA LEU A 30 -4.88 15.22 1.89
C LEU A 30 -5.87 15.03 0.74
N ALA A 31 -5.84 15.92 -0.26
CA ALA A 31 -6.68 15.82 -1.45
C ALA A 31 -6.30 14.60 -2.29
N GLY A 32 -5.02 14.42 -2.59
CA GLY A 32 -4.55 13.30 -3.41
C GLY A 32 -4.65 11.95 -2.71
N GLY A 33 -4.27 11.86 -1.44
CA GLY A 33 -4.46 10.66 -0.63
C GLY A 33 -5.94 10.33 -0.44
N GLY A 34 -6.78 11.34 -0.16
CA GLY A 34 -8.23 11.17 -0.07
C GLY A 34 -8.83 10.65 -1.38
N LEU A 35 -8.36 11.14 -2.53
CA LEU A 35 -8.76 10.63 -3.84
C LEU A 35 -8.32 9.18 -4.04
N LEU A 36 -7.08 8.81 -3.69
CA LEU A 36 -6.63 7.42 -3.78
C LEU A 36 -7.48 6.50 -2.91
N LEU A 37 -7.72 6.88 -1.65
CA LEU A 37 -8.56 6.10 -0.74
C LEU A 37 -10.00 5.99 -1.25
N PHE A 38 -10.58 7.09 -1.72
CA PHE A 38 -11.90 7.07 -2.35
C PHE A 38 -11.91 6.14 -3.56
N SER A 39 -10.94 6.26 -4.45
CA SER A 39 -10.84 5.47 -5.68
C SER A 39 -10.77 3.99 -5.39
N VAL A 40 -10.09 3.57 -4.32
CA VAL A 40 -10.07 2.16 -3.91
C VAL A 40 -11.36 1.73 -3.24
N LEU A 41 -11.95 2.56 -2.37
CA LEU A 41 -13.21 2.27 -1.69
C LEU A 41 -14.41 2.21 -2.66
N THR A 42 -14.34 2.95 -3.76
CA THR A 42 -15.35 3.00 -4.82
C THR A 42 -14.83 2.41 -6.12
N ALA A 43 -13.76 1.62 -6.08
CA ALA A 43 -13.28 0.92 -7.25
C ALA A 43 -14.34 -0.11 -7.63
N GLU A 44 -15.21 0.26 -8.56
CA GLU A 44 -16.09 -0.68 -9.21
C GLU A 44 -15.28 -1.39 -10.29
N PRO A 45 -15.32 -2.74 -10.33
CA PRO A 45 -14.73 -3.46 -11.44
C PRO A 45 -15.38 -2.99 -12.74
N PRO A 46 -14.60 -2.79 -13.82
CA PRO A 46 -15.13 -2.28 -15.07
C PRO A 46 -15.84 -3.40 -15.82
N ALA A 47 -16.94 -3.96 -15.32
CA ALA A 47 -17.63 -5.05 -16.01
C ALA A 47 -18.69 -4.53 -16.97
N ASP A 48 -18.22 -4.23 -18.17
CA ASP A 48 -19.06 -4.13 -19.36
C ASP A 48 -19.51 -5.51 -19.90
N ARG A 49 -19.16 -6.61 -19.21
CA ARG A 49 -19.32 -7.99 -19.70
C ARG A 49 -20.77 -8.48 -19.83
N PHE A 50 -21.67 -7.97 -18.99
CA PHE A 50 -23.08 -8.39 -18.98
C PHE A 50 -24.01 -7.23 -19.38
N ALA A 51 -23.50 -6.26 -20.14
CA ALA A 51 -24.18 -5.03 -20.48
C ALA A 51 -25.52 -5.23 -21.22
N ALA A 52 -25.70 -6.36 -21.92
CA ALA A 52 -26.95 -6.68 -22.62
C ALA A 52 -28.00 -7.41 -21.75
N THR A 53 -27.68 -7.73 -20.48
CA THR A 53 -28.57 -8.53 -19.61
C THR A 53 -29.41 -7.66 -18.69
N ALA A 54 -30.62 -8.14 -18.39
CA ALA A 54 -31.51 -7.54 -17.39
C ALA A 54 -31.17 -8.01 -15.96
N ALA A 55 -30.73 -9.25 -15.84
CA ALA A 55 -30.29 -9.85 -14.58
C ALA A 55 -29.18 -10.87 -14.83
N VAL A 56 -28.31 -11.07 -13.84
CA VAL A 56 -27.27 -12.11 -13.85
C VAL A 56 -27.38 -12.91 -12.58
N VAL A 57 -27.44 -14.24 -12.72
CA VAL A 57 -27.20 -15.15 -11.60
C VAL A 57 -25.71 -15.42 -11.57
N SER A 58 -25.05 -15.00 -10.50
CA SER A 58 -23.62 -15.24 -10.30
C SER A 58 -23.42 -16.48 -9.44
N GLY A 59 -22.35 -17.23 -9.69
CA GLY A 59 -21.82 -18.18 -8.71
C GLY A 59 -21.46 -17.48 -7.40
N GLN A 60 -21.21 -18.25 -6.34
CA GLN A 60 -20.79 -17.68 -5.06
C GLN A 60 -19.43 -17.01 -5.21
N ARG A 61 -19.30 -15.75 -4.75
CA ARG A 61 -18.07 -14.95 -4.85
C ARG A 61 -17.60 -14.36 -3.54
N GLU A 62 -18.38 -14.58 -2.49
CA GLU A 62 -18.10 -14.08 -1.15
C GLU A 62 -18.50 -15.14 -0.13
N ILE A 63 -17.68 -15.28 0.92
CA ILE A 63 -17.99 -16.07 2.10
C ILE A 63 -18.51 -15.11 3.15
N SER A 64 -19.80 -15.23 3.49
CA SER A 64 -20.42 -14.46 4.56
C SER A 64 -20.59 -15.33 5.79
N VAL A 65 -20.05 -14.88 6.92
CA VAL A 65 -20.23 -15.52 8.23
C VAL A 65 -21.06 -14.58 9.10
N GLU A 66 -22.17 -15.09 9.63
CA GLU A 66 -23.01 -14.35 10.57
C GLU A 66 -22.45 -14.52 11.99
N GLU A 67 -21.94 -13.42 12.57
CA GLU A 67 -21.56 -13.38 13.97
C GLU A 67 -22.77 -12.93 14.81
N VAL A 68 -23.29 -13.83 15.65
CA VAL A 68 -24.39 -13.54 16.58
C VAL A 68 -23.81 -13.33 17.97
N THR A 69 -23.64 -12.07 18.39
CA THR A 69 -23.21 -11.76 19.76
C THR A 69 -24.42 -11.55 20.65
N THR A 70 -24.63 -12.44 21.62
CA THR A 70 -25.67 -12.31 22.63
C THR A 70 -25.07 -11.73 23.91
N LYS A 71 -25.46 -10.51 24.30
CA LYS A 71 -25.06 -9.89 25.57
C LYS A 71 -26.27 -9.77 26.50
N GLN A 72 -26.20 -10.37 27.68
CA GLN A 72 -27.13 -10.08 28.78
C GLN A 72 -26.70 -8.79 29.48
N LYS A 73 -27.64 -7.85 29.62
CA LYS A 73 -27.44 -6.65 30.45
C LYS A 73 -28.74 -6.34 31.19
N LYS A 74 -28.71 -6.47 32.53
CA LYS A 74 -29.82 -6.15 33.46
C LYS A 74 -31.19 -6.68 32.96
N ASP A 75 -31.37 -8.00 32.99
CA ASP A 75 -32.57 -8.74 32.54
C ASP A 75 -32.98 -8.63 31.07
N LYS A 76 -32.17 -7.99 30.21
CA LYS A 76 -32.42 -7.92 28.77
C LYS A 76 -31.31 -8.58 27.97
N THR A 77 -31.69 -9.54 27.14
CA THR A 77 -30.82 -10.18 26.14
C THR A 77 -30.77 -9.29 24.89
N LYS A 78 -29.61 -8.68 24.60
CA LYS A 78 -29.37 -7.97 23.33
C LYS A 78 -28.56 -8.86 22.40
N THR A 79 -29.20 -9.30 21.33
CA THR A 79 -28.56 -10.04 20.24
C THR A 79 -28.13 -9.06 19.15
N LYS A 80 -26.83 -8.96 18.88
CA LYS A 80 -26.27 -8.19 17.77
C LYS A 80 -25.81 -9.17 16.70
N ARG A 81 -26.47 -9.12 15.53
CA ARG A 81 -26.06 -9.86 14.33
C ARG A 81 -25.15 -8.98 13.49
N LYS A 82 -23.94 -9.44 13.19
CA LYS A 82 -23.01 -8.75 12.30
C LYS A 82 -22.55 -9.75 11.24
N VAL A 83 -22.90 -9.50 9.99
CA VAL A 83 -22.37 -10.28 8.87
C VAL A 83 -20.98 -9.74 8.53
N LYS A 84 -19.99 -10.62 8.51
CA LYS A 84 -18.65 -10.33 8.01
C LYS A 84 -18.46 -11.14 6.73
N THR A 85 -17.94 -10.49 5.71
CA THR A 85 -17.88 -11.06 4.37
C THR A 85 -16.47 -10.90 3.83
N GLU A 86 -15.94 -11.97 3.25
CA GLU A 86 -14.65 -11.99 2.56
C GLU A 86 -14.86 -12.42 1.11
N ARG A 87 -14.16 -11.79 0.18
CA ARG A 87 -14.27 -12.08 -1.26
C ARG A 87 -13.44 -13.29 -1.64
N LEU A 88 -13.97 -14.08 -2.57
CA LEU A 88 -13.28 -15.19 -3.21
C LEU A 88 -12.44 -14.69 -4.38
N THR A 89 -11.30 -15.33 -4.61
CA THR A 89 -10.46 -15.10 -5.79
C THR A 89 -11.05 -15.70 -7.06
N GLY A 90 -11.84 -16.76 -6.91
CA GLY A 90 -12.61 -17.42 -7.95
C GLY A 90 -14.10 -17.17 -7.85
N ALA A 91 -14.80 -17.51 -8.93
CA ALA A 91 -16.25 -17.63 -8.91
C ALA A 91 -16.59 -19.11 -8.66
N GLY A 92 -17.50 -19.36 -7.72
CA GLY A 92 -18.15 -20.67 -7.62
C GLY A 92 -18.89 -21.01 -8.91
N THR A 93 -19.14 -22.30 -9.12
CA THR A 93 -19.93 -22.78 -10.26
C THR A 93 -21.41 -22.86 -9.90
N LEU A 94 -22.26 -22.62 -10.89
CA LEU A 94 -23.70 -22.81 -10.82
C LEU A 94 -24.06 -24.20 -11.39
N PRO A 95 -25.24 -24.75 -11.03
CA PRO A 95 -25.72 -25.99 -11.65
C PRO A 95 -25.78 -25.87 -13.17
N ALA A 96 -25.26 -26.87 -13.89
CA ALA A 96 -25.19 -26.85 -15.36
C ALA A 96 -26.56 -26.73 -16.04
N ASP A 97 -27.62 -27.24 -15.39
CA ASP A 97 -29.00 -27.19 -15.86
C ASP A 97 -29.70 -25.85 -15.55
N LEU A 98 -29.10 -24.97 -14.74
CA LEU A 98 -29.73 -23.73 -14.27
C LEU A 98 -30.18 -22.83 -15.44
N ALA A 99 -29.36 -22.71 -16.48
CA ALA A 99 -29.71 -21.92 -17.65
C ALA A 99 -30.95 -22.46 -18.37
N ALA A 100 -31.14 -23.79 -18.41
CA ALA A 100 -32.34 -24.41 -18.98
C ALA A 100 -33.57 -24.17 -18.10
N ARG A 101 -33.43 -24.26 -16.77
CA ARG A 101 -34.52 -23.96 -15.82
C ARG A 101 -34.96 -22.50 -15.91
N LEU A 102 -34.03 -21.56 -16.04
CA LEU A 102 -34.37 -20.14 -16.12
C LEU A 102 -35.08 -19.74 -17.43
N ARG A 103 -34.92 -20.51 -18.51
CA ARG A 103 -35.64 -20.28 -19.77
C ARG A 103 -37.14 -20.51 -19.66
N THR A 104 -37.61 -21.28 -18.66
CA THR A 104 -39.04 -21.55 -18.47
C THR A 104 -39.77 -20.42 -17.73
N VAL A 105 -39.03 -19.44 -17.20
CA VAL A 105 -39.60 -18.31 -16.46
C VAL A 105 -40.31 -17.35 -17.42
N PRO A 106 -41.60 -17.04 -17.21
CA PRO A 106 -42.32 -16.09 -18.05
C PRO A 106 -41.64 -14.71 -18.09
N GLY A 107 -41.53 -14.13 -19.29
CA GLY A 107 -40.90 -12.81 -19.52
C GLY A 107 -39.40 -12.84 -19.81
N VAL A 108 -38.75 -14.01 -19.71
CA VAL A 108 -37.37 -14.22 -20.15
C VAL A 108 -37.34 -14.41 -21.67
N THR A 109 -36.53 -13.60 -22.37
CA THR A 109 -36.37 -13.69 -23.83
C THR A 109 -35.23 -14.61 -24.22
N ALA A 110 -34.12 -14.60 -23.47
CA ALA A 110 -33.00 -15.49 -23.69
C ALA A 110 -32.18 -15.66 -22.40
N VAL A 111 -31.56 -16.83 -22.27
CA VAL A 111 -30.66 -17.18 -21.15
C VAL A 111 -29.37 -17.76 -21.71
N VAL A 112 -28.25 -17.21 -21.26
CA VAL A 112 -26.92 -17.59 -21.72
C VAL A 112 -26.05 -17.94 -20.51
N ALA A 113 -25.43 -19.11 -20.56
CA ALA A 113 -24.49 -19.58 -19.55
C ALA A 113 -23.08 -19.10 -19.92
N ASP A 114 -22.39 -18.43 -18.99
CA ASP A 114 -21.00 -18.00 -19.18
C ASP A 114 -20.07 -18.88 -18.34
N TYR A 115 -19.20 -19.61 -19.05
CA TYR A 115 -18.10 -20.36 -18.49
C TYR A 115 -16.86 -19.50 -18.60
N ALA A 116 -16.62 -18.65 -17.61
CA ALA A 116 -15.47 -17.76 -17.62
C ALA A 116 -14.33 -18.38 -16.80
N PHE A 117 -13.16 -18.55 -17.42
CA PHE A 117 -12.01 -19.20 -16.78
C PHE A 117 -10.70 -18.63 -17.32
N PRO A 118 -9.65 -18.52 -16.50
CA PRO A 118 -8.36 -18.02 -16.97
C PRO A 118 -7.70 -18.98 -17.98
N ILE A 119 -7.12 -18.42 -19.03
CA ILE A 119 -6.34 -19.16 -20.03
C ILE A 119 -5.00 -18.46 -20.21
N VAL A 120 -3.93 -19.24 -20.32
CA VAL A 120 -2.66 -18.73 -20.88
C VAL A 120 -2.65 -19.07 -22.36
N ALA A 121 -2.87 -18.07 -23.22
CA ALA A 121 -2.81 -18.23 -24.66
C ALA A 121 -1.45 -17.76 -25.17
N ALA A 122 -0.81 -18.56 -26.02
CA ALA A 122 0.46 -18.22 -26.66
C ALA A 122 0.33 -18.30 -28.19
N GLY A 123 0.82 -17.27 -28.87
CA GLY A 123 0.93 -17.24 -30.33
C GLY A 123 2.14 -18.01 -30.86
N PRO A 124 2.36 -18.00 -32.18
CA PRO A 124 3.55 -18.56 -32.82
C PRO A 124 4.84 -18.02 -32.17
N GLY A 125 5.81 -18.90 -31.93
CA GLY A 125 7.06 -18.55 -31.25
C GLY A 125 6.98 -18.49 -29.71
N GLY A 126 5.86 -18.90 -29.11
CA GLY A 126 5.73 -19.02 -27.65
C GLY A 126 5.50 -17.69 -26.92
N ARG A 127 5.13 -16.63 -27.65
CA ARG A 127 4.79 -15.33 -27.06
C ARG A 127 3.41 -15.40 -26.39
N VAL A 128 3.39 -15.26 -25.06
CA VAL A 128 2.14 -15.19 -24.28
C VAL A 128 1.38 -13.93 -24.63
N LEU A 129 0.08 -14.09 -24.88
CA LEU A 129 -0.85 -13.01 -25.20
C LEU A 129 -1.40 -12.39 -23.92
N ARG A 130 -1.62 -11.08 -23.96
CA ARG A 130 -2.18 -10.27 -22.88
C ARG A 130 -3.10 -9.23 -23.47
N GLY A 131 -4.21 -8.96 -22.78
CA GLY A 131 -5.16 -7.92 -23.18
C GLY A 131 -4.62 -6.52 -22.89
N THR A 132 -5.48 -5.52 -23.07
CA THR A 132 -5.17 -4.13 -22.70
C THR A 132 -4.72 -4.01 -21.25
N ASP A 133 -3.70 -3.18 -21.03
CA ASP A 133 -3.07 -2.93 -19.73
C ASP A 133 -2.55 -4.19 -19.00
N ASP A 134 -1.98 -5.14 -19.77
CA ASP A 134 -1.48 -6.44 -19.28
C ASP A 134 -2.54 -7.36 -18.67
N ALA A 135 -3.82 -7.10 -18.99
CA ALA A 135 -4.94 -7.89 -18.50
C ALA A 135 -4.80 -9.39 -18.85
N PRO A 136 -5.23 -10.29 -17.95
CA PRO A 136 -5.22 -11.72 -18.20
C PRO A 136 -6.15 -12.07 -19.36
N VAL A 137 -5.82 -13.16 -20.06
CA VAL A 137 -6.71 -13.74 -21.07
C VAL A 137 -7.74 -14.61 -20.36
N VAL A 138 -9.02 -14.39 -20.66
CA VAL A 138 -10.14 -15.15 -20.09
C VAL A 138 -10.86 -15.88 -21.21
N GLY A 139 -11.02 -17.18 -21.01
CA GLY A 139 -11.73 -18.09 -21.89
C GLY A 139 -13.22 -18.11 -21.61
N HIS A 140 -14.00 -18.24 -22.68
CA HIS A 140 -15.46 -18.27 -22.64
C HIS A 140 -16.05 -19.21 -23.68
N GLY A 141 -17.32 -19.60 -23.51
CA GLY A 141 -18.10 -20.23 -24.58
C GLY A 141 -18.60 -19.17 -25.57
N TRP A 142 -18.67 -19.49 -26.86
CA TRP A 142 -19.10 -18.56 -27.91
C TRP A 142 -20.49 -17.97 -27.65
N SER A 143 -21.42 -18.74 -27.09
CA SER A 143 -22.75 -18.23 -26.73
C SER A 143 -22.71 -17.03 -25.77
N SER A 144 -21.71 -16.95 -24.89
CA SER A 144 -21.50 -15.83 -23.96
C SER A 144 -21.17 -14.51 -24.66
N ALA A 145 -20.75 -14.55 -25.93
CA ALA A 145 -20.51 -13.38 -26.78
C ALA A 145 -21.80 -12.55 -27.02
N ALA A 146 -22.98 -13.07 -26.68
CA ALA A 146 -24.23 -12.31 -26.69
C ALA A 146 -24.42 -11.42 -25.44
N LEU A 147 -23.74 -11.73 -24.33
CA LEU A 147 -23.87 -11.03 -23.03
C LEU A 147 -23.25 -9.63 -23.06
N THR A 148 -22.15 -9.50 -23.81
CA THR A 148 -21.64 -8.24 -24.35
C THR A 148 -21.73 -8.37 -25.84
N PRO A 149 -22.62 -7.67 -26.57
CA PRO A 149 -22.86 -7.95 -27.99
C PRO A 149 -21.59 -7.84 -28.86
N TYR A 150 -20.88 -8.95 -29.00
CA TYR A 150 -19.67 -9.09 -29.78
C TYR A 150 -20.07 -9.32 -31.22
N GLN A 151 -19.49 -8.53 -32.12
CA GLN A 151 -19.71 -8.65 -33.56
C GLN A 151 -18.45 -9.22 -34.20
N LEU A 152 -18.61 -10.26 -35.01
CA LEU A 152 -17.53 -10.80 -35.83
C LEU A 152 -17.10 -9.74 -36.85
N ARG A 153 -15.85 -9.30 -36.76
CA ARG A 153 -15.23 -8.41 -37.76
C ARG A 153 -14.64 -9.21 -38.91
N GLN A 154 -14.12 -10.40 -38.59
CA GLN A 154 -13.48 -11.30 -39.55
C GLN A 154 -13.77 -12.75 -39.17
N GLY A 155 -13.85 -13.62 -40.19
CA GLY A 155 -14.00 -15.06 -40.00
C GLY A 155 -15.40 -15.48 -39.59
N ARG A 156 -15.50 -16.55 -38.79
CA ARG A 156 -16.77 -17.19 -38.39
C ARG A 156 -16.76 -17.62 -36.92
N ALA A 157 -17.92 -18.03 -36.42
CA ALA A 157 -18.06 -18.65 -35.11
C ALA A 157 -17.18 -19.91 -34.98
N PRO A 158 -16.66 -20.21 -33.76
CA PRO A 158 -15.75 -21.32 -33.54
C PRO A 158 -16.47 -22.67 -33.59
N ARG A 159 -15.85 -23.65 -34.26
CA ARG A 159 -16.17 -25.08 -34.14
C ARG A 159 -15.22 -25.75 -33.13
N PRO A 160 -15.44 -27.02 -32.75
CA PRO A 160 -14.47 -27.78 -31.96
C PRO A 160 -13.05 -27.66 -32.52
N GLY A 161 -12.08 -27.37 -31.64
CA GLY A 161 -10.68 -27.10 -32.00
C GLY A 161 -10.40 -25.69 -32.55
N GLU A 162 -11.39 -24.81 -32.61
CA GLU A 162 -11.25 -23.43 -33.07
C GLU A 162 -11.56 -22.41 -31.96
N ALA A 163 -11.04 -21.18 -32.11
CA ALA A 163 -11.29 -20.08 -31.20
C ALA A 163 -11.55 -18.77 -31.94
N VAL A 164 -12.40 -17.92 -31.37
CA VAL A 164 -12.58 -16.53 -31.77
C VAL A 164 -11.87 -15.63 -30.76
N LEU A 165 -11.06 -14.71 -31.25
CA LEU A 165 -10.32 -13.75 -30.42
C LEU A 165 -11.03 -12.40 -30.37
N ASP A 166 -10.86 -11.73 -29.23
CA ASP A 166 -11.07 -10.28 -29.14
C ASP A 166 -10.13 -9.51 -30.08
N ALA A 167 -10.63 -8.43 -30.70
CA ALA A 167 -9.86 -7.68 -31.70
C ALA A 167 -8.63 -6.96 -31.11
N ASP A 168 -8.69 -6.46 -29.87
CA ASP A 168 -7.54 -5.88 -29.17
C ASP A 168 -6.48 -6.97 -28.90
N LEU A 169 -6.91 -8.14 -28.43
CA LEU A 169 -6.01 -9.27 -28.18
C LEU A 169 -5.32 -9.74 -29.48
N ALA A 170 -6.07 -9.82 -30.58
CA ALA A 170 -5.53 -10.17 -31.89
C ALA A 170 -4.54 -9.12 -32.41
N ALA A 171 -4.86 -7.82 -32.29
CA ALA A 171 -3.99 -6.74 -32.74
C ALA A 171 -2.65 -6.70 -31.98
N ARG A 172 -2.67 -6.84 -30.65
CA ARG A 172 -1.45 -6.90 -29.81
C ARG A 172 -0.60 -8.14 -30.10
N GLY A 173 -1.27 -9.24 -30.40
CA GLY A 173 -0.67 -10.50 -30.80
C GLY A 173 -0.13 -10.52 -32.23
N ASP A 174 -0.42 -9.51 -33.04
CA ASP A 174 -0.26 -9.54 -34.51
C ASP A 174 -0.82 -10.83 -35.13
N LEU A 175 -2.00 -11.22 -34.64
CA LEU A 175 -2.67 -12.47 -34.99
C LEU A 175 -3.75 -12.24 -36.03
N ARG A 176 -3.93 -13.24 -36.90
CA ARG A 176 -4.94 -13.25 -37.97
C ARG A 176 -5.72 -14.56 -37.92
N VAL A 177 -6.90 -14.55 -38.56
CA VAL A 177 -7.68 -15.76 -38.78
C VAL A 177 -6.83 -16.79 -39.51
N GLY A 178 -6.86 -18.04 -39.04
CA GLY A 178 -6.05 -19.13 -39.56
C GLY A 178 -4.64 -19.23 -38.97
N ILE A 179 -4.38 -18.68 -37.78
CA ILE A 179 -3.16 -18.97 -37.01
C ILE A 179 -3.49 -19.94 -35.88
N ASP A 180 -2.54 -20.81 -35.54
CA ASP A 180 -2.64 -21.72 -34.39
C ASP A 180 -2.18 -21.04 -33.10
N LEU A 181 -2.95 -21.25 -32.04
CA LEU A 181 -2.64 -20.81 -30.68
C LEU A 181 -2.46 -22.01 -29.77
N THR A 182 -1.50 -21.91 -28.87
CA THR A 182 -1.35 -22.85 -27.77
C THR A 182 -2.08 -22.30 -26.55
N LEU A 183 -3.10 -23.03 -26.09
CA LEU A 183 -3.85 -22.73 -24.88
C LEU A 183 -3.35 -23.63 -23.75
N THR A 184 -2.97 -23.02 -22.64
CA THR A 184 -2.65 -23.72 -21.39
C THR A 184 -3.74 -23.40 -20.37
N THR A 185 -4.41 -24.45 -19.89
CA THR A 185 -5.44 -24.40 -18.85
C THR A 185 -5.13 -25.45 -17.78
N ARG A 186 -5.87 -25.46 -16.66
CA ARG A 186 -5.70 -26.50 -15.62
C ARG A 186 -5.92 -27.92 -16.12
N THR A 187 -6.68 -28.12 -17.21
CA THR A 187 -6.97 -29.44 -17.78
C THR A 187 -5.90 -29.93 -18.74
N GLY A 188 -4.98 -29.06 -19.19
CA GLY A 188 -3.90 -29.43 -20.08
C GLY A 188 -3.47 -28.33 -21.05
N ILE A 189 -2.65 -28.73 -22.02
CA ILE A 189 -2.22 -27.89 -23.14
C ILE A 189 -2.96 -28.35 -24.39
N ARG A 190 -3.52 -27.41 -25.15
CA ARG A 190 -4.24 -27.69 -26.40
C ARG A 190 -3.85 -26.69 -27.47
N THR A 191 -3.85 -27.11 -28.72
CA THR A 191 -3.69 -26.21 -29.87
C THR A 191 -5.05 -25.93 -30.49
N VAL A 192 -5.36 -24.66 -30.72
CA VAL A 192 -6.61 -24.22 -31.36
C VAL A 192 -6.33 -23.31 -32.56
N ARG A 193 -7.16 -23.39 -33.59
CA ARG A 193 -7.08 -22.53 -34.76
C ARG A 193 -7.93 -21.27 -34.56
N ILE A 194 -7.41 -20.09 -34.87
CA ILE A 194 -8.23 -18.87 -34.88
C ILE A 194 -9.21 -18.94 -36.06
N SER A 195 -10.51 -19.01 -35.79
CA SER A 195 -11.56 -19.05 -36.81
C SER A 195 -12.22 -17.70 -37.06
N GLY A 196 -12.07 -16.76 -36.13
CA GLY A 196 -12.62 -15.42 -36.24
C GLY A 196 -12.01 -14.41 -35.28
N ILE A 197 -12.28 -13.13 -35.55
CA ILE A 197 -11.95 -12.01 -34.69
C ILE A 197 -13.24 -11.22 -34.45
N ALA A 198 -13.58 -11.02 -33.19
CA ALA A 198 -14.79 -10.31 -32.77
C ALA A 198 -14.43 -9.10 -31.89
N ALA A 199 -15.30 -8.10 -31.89
CA ALA A 199 -15.18 -6.98 -30.96
C ALA A 199 -16.55 -6.56 -30.42
N PRO A 200 -16.64 -6.02 -29.20
CA PRO A 200 -17.89 -5.47 -28.70
C PRO A 200 -18.32 -4.25 -29.54
N ALA A 201 -19.62 -4.01 -29.66
CA ALA A 201 -20.13 -2.83 -30.38
C ALA A 201 -19.51 -1.52 -29.84
N GLY A 202 -18.94 -0.70 -30.75
CA GLY A 202 -18.36 0.62 -30.43
C GLY A 202 -16.97 0.62 -29.81
N ARG A 203 -16.28 -0.53 -29.70
CA ARG A 203 -14.93 -0.66 -29.13
C ARG A 203 -14.16 -1.83 -29.73
N ASP A 204 -12.84 -1.88 -29.50
CA ASP A 204 -11.96 -2.94 -30.02
C ASP A 204 -11.75 -4.11 -29.05
N GLY A 205 -12.10 -3.93 -27.77
CA GLY A 205 -12.03 -4.98 -26.75
C GLY A 205 -12.65 -4.54 -25.42
N LEU A 206 -12.57 -5.40 -24.41
CA LEU A 206 -13.05 -5.10 -23.05
C LEU A 206 -11.89 -4.72 -22.11
N PRO A 207 -12.10 -3.75 -21.20
CA PRO A 207 -11.13 -3.48 -20.14
C PRO A 207 -11.05 -4.69 -19.18
N ALA A 208 -9.89 -4.86 -18.53
CA ALA A 208 -9.62 -5.90 -17.52
C ALA A 208 -9.60 -7.37 -18.00
N GLN A 209 -9.78 -7.64 -19.29
CA GLN A 209 -9.60 -8.98 -19.86
C GLN A 209 -9.21 -8.94 -21.34
N GLY A 210 -8.43 -9.92 -21.79
CA GLY A 210 -8.43 -10.31 -23.21
C GLY A 210 -9.39 -11.47 -23.40
N ALA A 211 -10.49 -11.29 -24.14
CA ALA A 211 -11.47 -12.36 -24.32
C ALA A 211 -11.03 -13.35 -25.41
N LEU A 212 -11.16 -14.64 -25.12
CA LEU A 212 -11.03 -15.74 -26.06
C LEU A 212 -12.27 -16.62 -25.98
N PHE A 213 -12.93 -16.84 -27.10
CA PHE A 213 -14.16 -17.63 -27.17
C PHE A 213 -13.90 -18.98 -27.85
N LEU A 214 -14.28 -20.05 -27.17
CA LEU A 214 -14.23 -21.43 -27.65
C LEU A 214 -15.63 -21.89 -28.10
N ALA A 215 -15.69 -23.02 -28.79
CA ALA A 215 -16.95 -23.69 -29.06
C ALA A 215 -17.64 -24.10 -27.75
N ASP A 216 -18.97 -23.94 -27.69
CA ASP A 216 -19.77 -24.15 -26.47
C ASP A 216 -19.76 -25.62 -25.98
N ASP A 217 -19.54 -26.57 -26.88
CA ASP A 217 -19.46 -28.01 -26.57
C ASP A 217 -18.11 -28.42 -25.94
N GLU A 218 -17.03 -27.69 -26.24
CA GLU A 218 -15.71 -27.95 -25.67
C GLU A 218 -15.42 -27.14 -24.41
N VAL A 219 -16.12 -26.03 -24.17
CA VAL A 219 -15.77 -25.07 -23.09
C VAL A 219 -15.74 -25.71 -21.71
N ALA A 220 -16.66 -26.62 -21.39
CA ALA A 220 -16.69 -27.31 -20.11
C ALA A 220 -15.47 -28.26 -19.96
N ALA A 221 -15.13 -29.00 -21.02
CA ALA A 221 -13.98 -29.91 -21.03
C ALA A 221 -12.64 -29.17 -20.98
N VAL A 222 -12.53 -28.01 -21.65
CA VAL A 222 -11.30 -27.19 -21.66
C VAL A 222 -11.13 -26.44 -20.33
N SER A 223 -12.22 -25.90 -19.77
CA SER A 223 -12.20 -25.15 -18.51
C SER A 223 -12.06 -26.05 -17.28
N GLY A 224 -12.55 -27.29 -17.33
CA GLY A 224 -12.65 -28.18 -16.17
C GLY A 224 -13.72 -27.76 -15.16
N LEU A 225 -14.61 -26.83 -15.52
CA LEU A 225 -15.69 -26.37 -14.64
C LEU A 225 -16.87 -27.35 -14.67
N ALA A 226 -17.43 -27.64 -13.50
CA ALA A 226 -18.63 -28.48 -13.37
C ALA A 226 -19.92 -27.80 -13.91
N GLY A 227 -19.90 -26.47 -14.04
CA GLY A 227 -21.01 -25.67 -14.53
C GLY A 227 -20.60 -24.22 -14.77
N PRO A 228 -21.51 -23.35 -15.25
CA PRO A 228 -21.18 -21.97 -15.58
C PRO A 228 -20.86 -21.14 -14.33
N THR A 229 -19.98 -20.16 -14.46
CA THR A 229 -19.65 -19.21 -13.38
C THR A 229 -20.70 -18.11 -13.23
N ALA A 230 -21.42 -17.83 -14.31
CA ALA A 230 -22.52 -16.88 -14.33
C ALA A 230 -23.57 -17.29 -15.37
N VAL A 231 -24.82 -16.89 -15.15
CA VAL A 231 -25.91 -17.06 -16.11
C VAL A 231 -26.58 -15.70 -16.35
N GLY A 232 -26.45 -15.18 -17.57
CA GLY A 232 -27.06 -13.93 -17.98
C GLY A 232 -28.47 -14.13 -18.51
N ILE A 233 -29.39 -13.28 -18.06
CA ILE A 233 -30.82 -13.31 -18.40
C ILE A 233 -31.17 -12.04 -19.17
N MET A 234 -31.62 -12.22 -20.40
CA MET A 234 -32.26 -11.17 -21.21
C MET A 234 -33.77 -11.29 -21.01
N ALA A 235 -34.45 -10.18 -20.73
CA ALA A 235 -35.87 -10.17 -20.42
C ALA A 235 -36.51 -8.81 -20.75
N GLN A 236 -37.84 -8.81 -20.83
CA GLN A 236 -38.62 -7.57 -20.93
C GLN A 236 -38.69 -6.83 -19.57
N PRO A 237 -38.95 -5.51 -19.56
CA PRO A 237 -39.16 -4.76 -18.31
C PRO A 237 -40.29 -5.38 -17.47
N GLY A 238 -40.08 -5.54 -16.16
CA GLY A 238 -41.08 -6.13 -15.25
C GLY A 238 -40.86 -7.60 -14.88
N LEU A 239 -39.67 -8.15 -15.14
CA LEU A 239 -39.29 -9.52 -14.79
C LEU A 239 -39.53 -9.84 -13.30
N ASN A 240 -40.19 -10.97 -13.01
CA ASN A 240 -40.45 -11.40 -11.64
C ASN A 240 -39.18 -11.99 -11.00
N LEU A 241 -38.45 -11.16 -10.25
CA LEU A 241 -37.22 -11.55 -9.58
C LEU A 241 -37.43 -12.57 -8.44
N ALA A 242 -38.64 -12.69 -7.88
CA ALA A 242 -38.91 -13.68 -6.83
C ALA A 242 -38.83 -15.10 -7.41
N THR A 243 -39.48 -15.34 -8.55
CA THR A 243 -39.44 -16.64 -9.24
C THR A 243 -38.02 -17.04 -9.65
N ILE A 244 -37.20 -16.07 -10.06
CA ILE A 244 -35.79 -16.33 -10.38
C ILE A 244 -35.02 -16.74 -9.12
N ARG A 245 -35.20 -16.02 -8.00
CA ARG A 245 -34.55 -16.34 -6.72
C ARG A 245 -34.91 -17.73 -6.22
N ASP A 246 -36.17 -18.14 -6.37
CA ASP A 246 -36.63 -19.47 -5.97
C ASP A 246 -35.93 -20.59 -6.77
N LEU A 247 -35.64 -20.36 -8.06
CA LEU A 247 -34.97 -21.32 -8.94
C LEU A 247 -33.44 -21.35 -8.79
N THR A 248 -32.85 -20.30 -8.22
CA THR A 248 -31.40 -20.15 -8.03
C THR A 248 -30.91 -20.58 -6.65
N GLY A 249 -31.82 -20.77 -5.69
CA GLY A 249 -31.46 -21.09 -4.31
C GLY A 249 -30.63 -19.97 -3.67
N ASP A 250 -29.51 -20.34 -3.05
CA ASP A 250 -28.61 -19.38 -2.38
C ASP A 250 -27.74 -18.54 -3.35
N ALA A 251 -27.80 -18.81 -4.66
CA ALA A 251 -26.99 -18.09 -5.63
C ALA A 251 -27.44 -16.62 -5.77
N PRO A 252 -26.52 -15.64 -5.73
CA PRO A 252 -26.87 -14.22 -5.81
C PRO A 252 -27.42 -13.85 -7.19
N VAL A 253 -28.60 -13.24 -7.19
CA VAL A 253 -29.24 -12.65 -8.38
C VAL A 253 -28.95 -11.15 -8.41
N LEU A 254 -28.16 -10.72 -9.38
CA LEU A 254 -27.70 -9.34 -9.58
C LEU A 254 -28.58 -8.64 -10.63
N THR A 255 -28.97 -7.40 -10.36
CA THR A 255 -29.75 -6.54 -11.26
C THR A 255 -29.23 -5.10 -11.24
N GLY A 256 -29.56 -4.32 -12.27
CA GLY A 256 -29.14 -2.91 -12.38
C GLY A 256 -27.62 -2.77 -12.44
N ASP A 257 -27.07 -1.76 -11.76
CA ASP A 257 -25.62 -1.50 -11.79
C ASP A 257 -24.76 -2.64 -11.22
N ARG A 258 -25.35 -3.54 -10.41
CA ARG A 258 -24.64 -4.70 -9.85
C ARG A 258 -24.33 -5.81 -10.85
N VAL A 259 -24.98 -5.80 -12.02
CA VAL A 259 -24.67 -6.70 -13.16
C VAL A 259 -23.28 -6.40 -13.73
N ARG A 260 -22.79 -5.17 -13.56
CA ARG A 260 -21.51 -4.70 -14.08
C ARG A 260 -20.30 -5.06 -13.23
N ALA A 261 -20.41 -6.07 -12.35
CA ALA A 261 -19.38 -6.30 -11.33
C ALA A 261 -18.40 -7.45 -11.59
N ASP A 262 -18.59 -8.27 -12.65
CA ASP A 262 -18.22 -9.68 -12.50
C ASP A 262 -17.39 -10.31 -13.64
N LEU A 263 -16.13 -10.62 -13.35
CA LEU A 263 -15.25 -11.44 -14.20
C LEU A 263 -14.39 -12.35 -13.30
N PRO A 264 -14.34 -13.68 -13.50
CA PRO A 264 -13.40 -14.54 -12.78
C PRO A 264 -11.96 -14.20 -13.18
N GLY A 265 -11.13 -13.92 -12.16
CA GLY A 265 -9.72 -13.52 -12.34
C GLY A 265 -9.47 -12.02 -12.54
N ALA A 266 -10.49 -11.15 -12.54
CA ALA A 266 -10.34 -9.72 -12.86
C ALA A 266 -10.48 -8.75 -11.68
N LEU A 267 -10.65 -9.21 -10.44
CA LEU A 267 -10.71 -8.32 -9.29
C LEU A 267 -9.52 -8.54 -8.37
N PRO A 268 -8.56 -7.61 -8.36
CA PRO A 268 -7.55 -7.55 -7.32
C PRO A 268 -8.18 -7.29 -5.96
N ASP A 269 -7.62 -7.93 -4.96
CA ASP A 269 -7.94 -7.67 -3.57
C ASP A 269 -7.48 -6.25 -3.21
N TYR A 270 -8.43 -5.31 -3.26
CA TYR A 270 -8.17 -3.92 -2.92
C TYR A 270 -7.92 -3.71 -1.42
N ILE A 271 -8.11 -4.72 -0.56
CA ILE A 271 -7.92 -4.60 0.90
C ILE A 271 -6.47 -4.21 1.25
N GLY A 272 -5.49 -4.77 0.55
CA GLY A 272 -4.07 -4.39 0.67
C GLY A 272 -3.84 -2.90 0.35
N PRO A 273 -4.19 -2.43 -0.86
CA PRO A 273 -4.15 -1.02 -1.24
C PRO A 273 -4.93 -0.07 -0.32
N ILE A 274 -6.10 -0.44 0.22
CA ILE A 274 -6.86 0.39 1.18
C ILE A 274 -6.00 0.70 2.41
N SER A 275 -5.39 -0.35 2.98
CA SER A 275 -4.54 -0.22 4.17
C SER A 275 -3.33 0.64 3.89
N ILE A 276 -2.69 0.46 2.71
CA ILE A 276 -1.53 1.23 2.28
C ILE A 276 -1.88 2.72 2.08
N PHE A 277 -2.92 3.04 1.32
CA PHE A 277 -3.30 4.45 1.06
C PHE A 277 -3.82 5.15 2.32
N GLY A 278 -4.65 4.47 3.12
CA GLY A 278 -5.10 5.00 4.40
C GLY A 278 -3.91 5.33 5.32
N PHE A 279 -2.90 4.47 5.29
CA PHE A 279 -1.68 4.64 6.06
C PHE A 279 -0.81 5.81 5.55
N VAL A 280 -0.64 5.99 4.22
CA VAL A 280 0.06 7.16 3.63
C VAL A 280 -0.61 8.47 4.06
N ILE A 281 -1.95 8.52 4.05
CA ILE A 281 -2.72 9.68 4.51
C ILE A 281 -2.44 9.96 5.99
N GLY A 282 -2.42 8.91 6.82
CA GLY A 282 -2.15 9.00 8.25
C GLY A 282 -0.78 9.60 8.56
N ILE A 283 0.30 9.06 7.98
CA ILE A 283 1.66 9.60 8.13
C ILE A 283 1.69 11.06 7.71
N THR A 284 1.12 11.37 6.55
CA THR A 284 1.21 12.69 5.98
C THR A 284 0.47 13.72 6.82
N ALA A 285 -0.72 13.38 7.32
CA ALA A 285 -1.48 14.25 8.20
C ALA A 285 -0.72 14.52 9.51
N PHE A 286 -0.11 13.49 10.10
CA PHE A 286 0.73 13.63 11.29
C PHE A 286 1.94 14.56 11.03
N ALA A 287 2.67 14.30 9.96
CA ALA A 287 3.83 15.10 9.58
C ALA A 287 3.42 16.55 9.27
N ALA A 288 2.29 16.78 8.61
CA ALA A 288 1.74 18.11 8.35
C ALA A 288 1.44 18.90 9.62
N VAL A 289 0.79 18.30 10.62
CA VAL A 289 0.52 18.95 11.91
C VAL A 289 1.83 19.39 12.57
N PHE A 290 2.83 18.51 12.56
CA PHE A 290 4.12 18.77 13.18
C PHE A 290 4.83 19.96 12.53
N VAL A 291 4.90 19.95 11.20
CA VAL A 291 5.58 20.97 10.39
C VAL A 291 4.86 22.31 10.46
N LEU A 292 3.53 22.32 10.34
CA LEU A 292 2.71 23.53 10.46
C LEU A 292 2.85 24.15 11.85
N THR A 293 2.84 23.34 12.91
CA THR A 293 3.01 23.85 14.28
C THR A 293 4.37 24.53 14.45
N GLY A 294 5.45 23.92 13.96
CA GLY A 294 6.79 24.50 13.99
C GLY A 294 6.87 25.80 13.20
N THR A 295 6.33 25.80 11.98
CA THR A 295 6.34 26.92 11.05
C THR A 295 5.55 28.12 11.59
N VAL A 296 4.30 27.90 12.05
CA VAL A 296 3.47 28.97 12.60
C VAL A 296 4.07 29.51 13.91
N THR A 297 4.61 28.66 14.77
CA THR A 297 5.30 29.11 15.99
C THR A 297 6.44 30.09 15.65
N LEU A 298 7.18 29.81 14.58
CA LEU A 298 8.30 30.65 14.18
C LEU A 298 7.84 31.94 13.48
N SER A 299 6.81 31.89 12.63
CA SER A 299 6.20 33.08 12.02
C SER A 299 5.62 34.05 13.07
N VAL A 300 4.96 33.50 14.10
CA VAL A 300 4.44 34.29 15.21
C VAL A 300 5.58 34.90 16.05
N ARG A 301 6.70 34.19 16.22
CA ARG A 301 7.88 34.71 16.94
C ARG A 301 8.45 35.97 16.29
N GLN A 302 8.46 36.03 14.96
CA GLN A 302 8.96 37.19 14.22
C GLN A 302 8.13 38.46 14.47
N ARG A 303 6.90 38.32 15.00
CA ARG A 303 5.95 39.43 15.22
C ARG A 303 5.60 39.64 16.68
N LEU A 304 6.39 39.08 17.59
CA LEU A 304 6.12 39.21 19.02
C LEU A 304 6.05 40.66 19.49
N ARG A 305 6.91 41.55 18.95
CA ARG A 305 6.87 42.99 19.24
C ARG A 305 5.54 43.62 18.80
N GLU A 306 5.08 43.32 17.60
CA GLU A 306 3.79 43.82 17.09
C GLU A 306 2.60 43.33 17.93
N LEU A 307 2.59 42.03 18.25
CA LEU A 307 1.55 41.44 19.10
C LEU A 307 1.59 42.02 20.52
N ALA A 308 2.77 42.33 21.05
CA ALA A 308 2.93 42.99 22.33
C ALA A 308 2.42 44.42 22.30
N LEU A 309 2.72 45.21 21.25
CA LEU A 309 2.20 46.56 21.04
C LEU A 309 0.67 46.56 20.91
N LEU A 310 0.09 45.59 20.19
CA LEU A 310 -1.36 45.43 20.15
C LEU A 310 -1.95 45.15 21.55
N ARG A 311 -1.24 44.41 22.40
CA ARG A 311 -1.66 44.16 23.79
C ARG A 311 -1.50 45.40 24.68
N THR A 312 -0.51 46.26 24.45
CA THR A 312 -0.37 47.50 25.25
C THR A 312 -1.49 48.48 24.95
N ILE A 313 -2.03 48.51 23.73
CA ILE A 313 -3.21 49.30 23.35
C ILE A 313 -4.55 48.59 23.65
N GLY A 314 -4.55 47.54 24.47
CA GLY A 314 -5.78 46.91 24.99
C GLY A 314 -6.29 45.64 24.28
N ALA A 315 -5.56 45.07 23.32
CA ALA A 315 -6.00 43.84 22.66
C ALA A 315 -5.92 42.62 23.60
N THR A 316 -7.04 41.87 23.72
CA THR A 316 -7.10 40.70 24.61
C THR A 316 -6.40 39.47 24.02
N PRO A 317 -5.87 38.55 24.87
CA PRO A 317 -5.26 37.30 24.41
C PRO A 317 -6.16 36.41 23.55
N ARG A 318 -7.48 36.49 23.75
CA ARG A 318 -8.46 35.76 22.93
C ARG A 318 -8.55 36.40 21.53
N ARG A 319 -8.59 37.73 21.43
CA ARG A 319 -8.61 38.45 20.15
C ARG A 319 -7.34 38.20 19.34
N LEU A 320 -6.15 38.24 19.94
CA LEU A 320 -4.89 37.92 19.24
C LEU A 320 -4.85 36.47 18.73
N ARG A 321 -5.29 35.50 19.54
CA ARG A 321 -5.36 34.09 19.10
C ARG A 321 -6.34 33.91 17.93
N THR A 322 -7.48 34.60 17.95
CA THR A 322 -8.42 34.57 16.84
C THR A 322 -7.83 35.24 15.60
N LEU A 323 -7.11 36.35 15.73
CA LEU A 323 -6.43 37.02 14.62
C LEU A 323 -5.43 36.09 13.92
N LEU A 324 -4.54 35.46 14.69
CA LEU A 324 -3.55 34.51 14.15
C LEU A 324 -4.21 33.29 13.46
N GLY A 325 -5.31 32.80 14.04
CA GLY A 325 -6.12 31.75 13.44
C GLY A 325 -6.72 32.17 12.10
N VAL A 326 -7.31 33.38 12.03
CA VAL A 326 -7.90 33.93 10.80
C VAL A 326 -6.82 34.16 9.73
N GLU A 327 -5.65 34.69 10.08
CA GLU A 327 -4.53 34.84 9.14
C GLU A 327 -4.11 33.50 8.53
N SER A 328 -4.01 32.47 9.38
CA SER A 328 -3.57 31.14 8.96
C SER A 328 -4.62 30.46 8.09
N VAL A 329 -5.92 30.65 8.37
CA VAL A 329 -7.03 30.16 7.53
C VAL A 329 -7.09 30.89 6.20
N LEU A 330 -6.95 32.22 6.17
CA LEU A 330 -6.90 32.99 4.92
C LEU A 330 -5.74 32.53 4.03
N LEU A 331 -4.59 32.27 4.63
CA LEU A 331 -3.43 31.78 3.93
C LEU A 331 -3.61 30.33 3.43
N ALA A 332 -4.20 29.45 4.25
CA ALA A 332 -4.58 28.10 3.83
C ALA A 332 -5.64 28.09 2.72
N PHE A 333 -6.56 29.06 2.72
CA PHE A 333 -7.53 29.24 1.65
C PHE A 333 -6.85 29.57 0.32
N VAL A 334 -5.90 30.50 0.32
CA VAL A 334 -5.11 30.80 -0.90
C VAL A 334 -4.24 29.61 -1.30
N ALA A 335 -3.69 28.86 -0.33
CA ALA A 335 -2.91 27.67 -0.60
C ALA A 335 -3.75 26.52 -1.21
N ALA A 336 -5.03 26.42 -0.83
CA ALA A 336 -5.93 25.39 -1.33
C ALA A 336 -6.10 25.47 -2.86
N LEU A 337 -6.09 26.68 -3.45
CA LEU A 337 -6.31 26.89 -4.88
C LEU A 337 -5.33 26.08 -5.77
N PRO A 338 -4.00 26.22 -5.63
CA PRO A 338 -3.04 25.36 -6.32
C PRO A 338 -2.85 23.98 -5.65
N ALA A 339 -3.22 23.80 -4.39
CA ALA A 339 -3.07 22.50 -3.72
C ALA A 339 -4.01 21.43 -4.27
N ILE A 340 -5.25 21.77 -4.62
CA ILE A 340 -6.21 20.82 -5.20
C ILE A 340 -5.70 20.21 -6.52
N PRO A 341 -5.33 20.98 -7.57
CA PRO A 341 -4.80 20.39 -8.81
C PRO A 341 -3.48 19.65 -8.57
N LEU A 342 -2.63 20.13 -7.66
CA LEU A 342 -1.41 19.42 -7.28
C LEU A 342 -1.71 18.08 -6.61
N GLY A 343 -2.75 18.01 -5.78
CA GLY A 343 -3.23 16.79 -5.14
C GLY A 343 -3.79 15.78 -6.14
N VAL A 344 -4.54 16.24 -7.14
CA VAL A 344 -5.02 15.39 -8.25
C VAL A 344 -3.84 14.83 -9.05
N LEU A 345 -2.85 15.67 -9.39
CA LEU A 345 -1.63 15.23 -10.07
C LEU A 345 -0.88 14.19 -9.25
N PHE A 346 -0.70 14.46 -7.95
CA PHE A 346 -0.08 13.52 -7.02
C PHE A 346 -0.80 12.17 -7.00
N ALA A 347 -2.13 12.15 -6.90
CA ALA A 347 -2.91 10.92 -6.88
C ALA A 347 -2.72 10.10 -8.17
N ARG A 348 -2.72 10.75 -9.34
CA ARG A 348 -2.50 10.08 -10.63
C ARG A 348 -1.11 9.49 -10.76
N VAL A 349 -0.07 10.22 -10.35
CA VAL A 349 1.32 9.73 -10.39
C VAL A 349 1.49 8.53 -9.47
N VAL A 350 0.96 8.61 -8.24
CA VAL A 350 1.01 7.49 -7.30
C VAL A 350 0.24 6.29 -7.83
N ALA A 351 -0.99 6.47 -8.32
CA ALA A 351 -1.78 5.40 -8.92
C ALA A 351 -1.05 4.71 -10.08
N ALA A 352 -0.49 5.47 -11.02
CA ALA A 352 0.27 4.91 -12.15
C ALA A 352 1.48 4.09 -11.68
N ARG A 353 2.19 4.54 -10.64
CA ARG A 353 3.31 3.77 -10.08
C ARG A 353 2.83 2.50 -9.37
N PHE A 354 1.73 2.55 -8.63
CA PHE A 354 1.12 1.37 -8.02
C PHE A 354 0.64 0.35 -9.07
N GLN A 355 0.12 0.81 -10.22
CA GLN A 355 -0.21 -0.05 -11.35
C GLN A 355 1.01 -0.75 -11.94
N HIS A 356 2.10 0.01 -12.19
CA HIS A 356 3.35 -0.57 -12.67
C HIS A 356 3.98 -1.58 -11.70
N LEU A 357 3.68 -1.45 -10.41
CA LEU A 357 4.16 -2.36 -9.38
C LEU A 357 3.22 -3.56 -9.14
N GLY A 358 2.14 -3.73 -9.92
CA GLY A 358 1.19 -4.84 -9.77
C GLY A 358 0.26 -4.73 -8.56
N MET A 359 0.44 -3.71 -7.71
CA MET A 359 -0.30 -3.53 -6.45
C MET A 359 -1.78 -3.19 -6.65
N VAL A 360 -2.09 -2.59 -7.79
CA VAL A 360 -3.43 -2.14 -8.13
C VAL A 360 -3.63 -2.48 -9.61
N PRO A 361 -4.81 -2.98 -10.02
CA PRO A 361 -5.06 -3.32 -11.41
C PRO A 361 -4.78 -2.13 -12.31
N ALA A 362 -4.29 -2.39 -13.51
CA ALA A 362 -3.98 -1.32 -14.44
C ALA A 362 -5.22 -0.50 -14.87
N GLN A 363 -6.42 -1.05 -14.69
CA GLN A 363 -7.70 -0.36 -14.91
C GLN A 363 -8.11 0.56 -13.76
N PHE A 364 -7.34 0.61 -12.67
CA PHE A 364 -7.63 1.47 -11.54
C PHE A 364 -7.52 2.93 -11.93
N THR A 365 -8.66 3.59 -12.02
CA THR A 365 -8.70 5.02 -12.30
C THR A 365 -8.79 5.81 -11.00
N VAL A 366 -8.27 7.02 -11.03
CA VAL A 366 -8.48 8.00 -9.95
C VAL A 366 -9.53 8.99 -10.44
N PRO A 367 -10.83 8.72 -10.24
CA PRO A 367 -11.88 9.65 -10.63
C PRO A 367 -11.74 10.96 -9.86
N ILE A 368 -11.98 12.08 -10.54
CA ILE A 368 -12.03 13.37 -9.88
C ILE A 368 -13.33 13.44 -9.08
N ASN A 369 -13.25 13.20 -7.78
CA ASN A 369 -14.39 13.31 -6.88
C ASN A 369 -14.45 14.69 -6.21
N VAL A 370 -15.42 15.51 -6.65
CA VAL A 370 -15.61 16.88 -6.13
C VAL A 370 -15.87 16.89 -4.61
N PRO A 371 -16.75 16.05 -4.02
CA PRO A 371 -16.93 15.99 -2.57
C PRO A 371 -15.64 15.74 -1.78
N VAL A 372 -14.79 14.79 -2.20
CA VAL A 372 -13.50 14.49 -1.54
C VAL A 372 -12.58 15.70 -1.59
N LEU A 373 -12.48 16.35 -2.75
CA LEU A 373 -11.68 17.57 -2.91
C LEU A 373 -12.22 18.74 -2.07
N LEU A 374 -13.55 18.90 -2.01
CA LEU A 374 -14.23 19.90 -1.20
C LEU A 374 -14.12 19.61 0.30
N LEU A 375 -13.92 18.36 0.73
CA LEU A 375 -13.65 18.00 2.12
C LEU A 375 -12.17 18.18 2.48
N ALA A 376 -11.26 17.90 1.55
CA ALA A 376 -9.82 18.00 1.77
C ALA A 376 -9.36 19.44 2.07
N ALA A 377 -9.90 20.44 1.37
CA ALA A 377 -9.54 21.84 1.60
C ALA A 377 -9.95 22.35 3.01
N PRO A 378 -11.21 22.23 3.48
CA PRO A 378 -11.59 22.53 4.85
C PRO A 378 -10.84 21.71 5.88
N ALA A 379 -10.56 20.42 5.63
CA ALA A 379 -9.78 19.59 6.54
C ALA A 379 -8.35 20.13 6.71
N GLY A 380 -7.65 20.48 5.63
CA GLY A 380 -6.33 21.08 5.71
C GLY A 380 -6.34 22.49 6.32
N MET A 381 -7.39 23.28 6.08
CA MET A 381 -7.60 24.56 6.77
C MET A 381 -7.83 24.37 8.27
N LEU A 382 -8.58 23.35 8.67
CA LEU A 382 -8.82 23.00 10.08
C LEU A 382 -7.51 22.58 10.75
N VAL A 383 -6.70 21.73 10.10
CA VAL A 383 -5.37 21.33 10.58
C VAL A 383 -4.48 22.56 10.77
N THR A 384 -4.45 23.46 9.78
CA THR A 384 -3.68 24.72 9.84
C THR A 384 -4.18 25.64 10.95
N PHE A 385 -5.50 25.74 11.13
CA PHE A 385 -6.12 26.52 12.21
C PHE A 385 -5.78 25.95 13.59
N VAL A 386 -5.83 24.62 13.77
CA VAL A 386 -5.47 23.94 15.02
C VAL A 386 -4.00 24.17 15.33
N ALA A 387 -3.11 23.99 14.35
CA ALA A 387 -1.68 24.27 14.49
C ALA A 387 -1.42 25.73 14.91
N ALA A 388 -2.09 26.68 14.25
CA ALA A 388 -2.00 28.11 14.59
C ALA A 388 -2.56 28.43 15.98
N ARG A 389 -3.62 27.76 16.40
CA ARG A 389 -4.22 27.94 17.74
C ARG A 389 -3.31 27.39 18.84
N ILE A 390 -2.64 26.26 18.59
CA ILE A 390 -1.64 25.66 19.50
C ILE A 390 -0.42 26.59 19.61
N ALA A 391 0.12 27.04 18.48
CA ALA A 391 1.27 27.95 18.42
C ALA A 391 0.97 29.33 19.05
N GLY A 392 -0.17 29.93 18.69
CA GLY A 392 -0.60 31.24 19.15
C GLY A 392 -0.91 31.30 20.65
N ARG A 393 -1.37 30.20 21.26
CA ARG A 393 -1.54 30.12 22.72
C ARG A 393 -0.25 30.42 23.48
N ARG A 394 0.89 29.96 22.98
CA ARG A 394 2.20 30.16 23.63
C ARG A 394 2.71 31.58 23.43
N ALA A 395 2.63 32.09 22.21
CA ALA A 395 3.13 33.42 21.88
C ALA A 395 2.37 34.54 22.61
N VAL A 396 1.05 34.43 22.70
CA VAL A 396 0.20 35.46 23.29
C VAL A 396 0.27 35.47 24.82
N ARG A 397 0.92 34.50 25.47
CA ARG A 397 1.15 34.51 26.92
C ARG A 397 2.38 35.33 27.35
N ILE A 398 3.22 35.76 26.41
CA ILE A 398 4.38 36.61 26.73
C ILE A 398 3.87 37.99 27.21
N ALA A 399 4.42 38.49 28.32
CA ALA A 399 4.04 39.80 28.86
C ALA A 399 4.51 40.93 27.93
N PRO A 400 3.70 41.99 27.70
CA PRO A 400 4.08 43.09 26.80
C PRO A 400 5.39 43.78 27.19
N THR A 401 5.61 43.95 28.49
CA THR A 401 6.84 44.53 29.06
C THR A 401 8.08 43.70 28.76
N GLN A 402 7.95 42.36 28.78
CA GLN A 402 9.06 41.46 28.44
C GLN A 402 9.33 41.43 26.93
N ALA A 403 8.32 41.57 26.08
CA ALA A 403 8.49 41.52 24.63
C ALA A 403 9.14 42.77 24.02
N ILE A 404 9.11 43.89 24.74
CA ILE A 404 9.74 45.16 24.35
C ILE A 404 11.22 45.19 24.75
N THR A 405 11.62 44.52 25.84
CA THR A 405 13.02 44.34 26.19
C THR A 405 13.66 43.23 25.34
N GLU A 406 14.91 43.40 24.90
CA GLU A 406 15.64 42.38 24.11
C GLU A 406 15.82 41.03 24.83
N THR A 407 15.54 40.99 26.14
CA THR A 407 15.62 39.83 27.02
C THR A 407 14.35 38.96 27.07
N ALA A 408 13.40 39.15 26.15
CA ALA A 408 12.13 38.40 26.04
C ALA A 408 12.30 36.87 25.82
N ALA A 409 12.73 36.12 26.84
CA ALA A 409 12.70 34.67 26.79
C ALA A 409 11.26 34.18 26.93
N ALA A 410 10.67 33.65 25.87
CA ALA A 410 9.29 33.14 25.87
C ALA A 410 9.02 32.19 27.07
N PRO A 411 7.89 32.37 27.81
CA PRO A 411 7.46 31.44 28.85
C PRO A 411 7.29 30.05 28.25
N THR A 412 7.98 29.06 28.83
CA THR A 412 7.73 27.66 28.53
C THR A 412 6.42 27.23 29.15
N GLY A 413 5.72 26.27 28.51
CA GLY A 413 4.84 25.41 29.30
C GLY A 413 5.63 24.80 30.45
N GLY A 414 4.99 24.58 31.61
CA GLY A 414 5.67 24.01 32.76
C GLY A 414 6.42 22.73 32.38
N LEU A 415 7.64 22.57 32.90
CA LEU A 415 8.45 21.35 32.71
C LEU A 415 7.61 20.10 32.98
N VAL A 416 6.76 20.16 34.01
CA VAL A 416 5.78 19.15 34.41
C VAL A 416 4.85 18.71 33.27
N VAL A 417 4.22 19.65 32.54
CA VAL A 417 3.30 19.28 31.44
C VAL A 417 4.06 18.58 30.32
N ARG A 418 5.30 19.00 30.06
CA ARG A 418 6.13 18.42 29.01
C ARG A 418 6.63 17.03 29.36
N THR A 419 7.04 16.83 30.62
CA THR A 419 7.44 15.52 31.13
C THR A 419 6.24 14.57 31.19
N ILE A 420 5.05 15.05 31.57
CA ILE A 420 3.82 14.24 31.53
C ILE A 420 3.48 13.83 30.09
N VAL A 421 3.47 14.77 29.14
CA VAL A 421 3.22 14.44 27.72
C VAL A 421 4.23 13.42 27.21
N ALA A 422 5.52 13.64 27.48
CA ALA A 422 6.56 12.71 27.07
C ALA A 422 6.41 11.33 27.72
N LEU A 423 6.08 11.28 29.02
CA LEU A 423 5.85 10.03 29.74
C LEU A 423 4.67 9.26 29.15
N ILE A 424 3.54 9.94 28.89
CA ILE A 424 2.34 9.32 28.30
C ILE A 424 2.65 8.79 26.90
N THR A 425 3.32 9.58 26.06
CA THR A 425 3.62 9.15 24.68
C THR A 425 4.67 8.05 24.64
N THR A 426 5.68 8.08 25.51
CA THR A 426 6.66 6.99 25.65
C THR A 426 5.99 5.73 26.18
N ALA A 427 5.14 5.83 27.20
CA ALA A 427 4.37 4.69 27.72
C ALA A 427 3.45 4.11 26.65
N GLY A 428 2.80 4.95 25.83
CA GLY A 428 2.02 4.50 24.68
C GLY A 428 2.86 3.78 23.63
N ALA A 429 4.05 4.29 23.29
CA ALA A 429 4.96 3.63 22.36
C ALA A 429 5.45 2.27 22.90
N VAL A 430 5.83 2.21 24.18
CA VAL A 430 6.22 0.96 24.84
C VAL A 430 5.03 -0.02 24.87
N ALA A 431 3.82 0.45 25.18
CA ALA A 431 2.64 -0.41 25.18
C ALA A 431 2.38 -1.01 23.79
N VAL A 432 2.49 -0.22 22.72
CA VAL A 432 2.34 -0.72 21.36
C VAL A 432 3.45 -1.71 21.01
N LEU A 433 4.71 -1.39 21.32
CA LEU A 433 5.86 -2.24 21.00
C LEU A 433 5.91 -3.55 21.80
N THR A 434 5.28 -3.60 22.98
CA THR A 434 5.31 -4.78 23.87
C THR A 434 4.04 -5.62 23.79
N PHE A 435 2.86 -5.00 23.76
CA PHE A 435 1.59 -5.73 23.87
C PHE A 435 0.94 -6.04 22.52
N VAL A 436 1.40 -5.41 21.43
CA VAL A 436 0.84 -5.66 20.11
C VAL A 436 1.78 -6.58 19.33
N PRO A 437 1.28 -7.70 18.78
CA PRO A 437 2.09 -8.55 17.92
C PRO A 437 2.58 -7.74 16.71
N LEU A 438 3.90 -7.62 16.60
CA LEU A 438 4.57 -6.93 15.49
C LEU A 438 4.93 -7.89 14.35
N ASP A 439 4.64 -9.19 14.52
CA ASP A 439 4.64 -10.21 13.48
C ASP A 439 3.36 -10.12 12.62
N GLY A 440 3.53 -10.13 11.29
CA GLY A 440 2.45 -10.03 10.31
C GLY A 440 2.19 -8.61 9.74
N PRO A 441 1.16 -8.46 8.88
CA PRO A 441 0.92 -7.25 8.09
C PRO A 441 0.64 -5.99 8.92
N PHE A 442 -0.04 -6.14 10.07
CA PHE A 442 -0.35 -5.04 10.99
C PHE A 442 0.89 -4.52 11.73
N GLY A 443 1.90 -5.37 11.94
CA GLY A 443 3.09 -5.03 12.71
C GLY A 443 3.81 -3.82 12.13
N MET A 444 3.89 -3.71 10.80
CA MET A 444 4.51 -2.57 10.16
C MET A 444 3.77 -1.26 10.51
N GLY A 445 2.45 -1.20 10.39
CA GLY A 445 1.66 -0.02 10.77
C GLY A 445 1.87 0.41 12.23
N MET A 446 1.99 -0.56 13.14
CA MET A 446 2.21 -0.30 14.57
C MET A 446 3.60 0.26 14.86
N THR A 447 4.64 -0.11 14.10
CA THR A 447 5.97 0.51 14.22
C THR A 447 5.95 2.01 13.95
N PHE A 448 5.06 2.48 13.07
CA PHE A 448 4.91 3.91 12.80
C PHE A 448 4.15 4.64 13.88
N ILE A 449 3.10 4.04 14.44
CA ILE A 449 2.40 4.62 15.59
C ILE A 449 3.39 4.80 16.74
N SER A 450 4.22 3.78 17.01
CA SER A 450 5.30 3.85 18.00
C SER A 450 6.31 4.94 17.66
N SER A 451 6.74 5.05 16.39
CA SER A 451 7.65 6.11 15.93
C SER A 451 7.06 7.51 16.15
N ALA A 452 5.80 7.73 15.78
CA ALA A 452 5.09 8.99 15.96
C ALA A 452 4.94 9.37 17.44
N LEU A 453 4.64 8.39 18.31
CA LEU A 453 4.57 8.58 19.75
C LEU A 453 5.93 8.94 20.36
N LEU A 454 7.01 8.24 19.98
CA LEU A 454 8.37 8.56 20.41
C LEU A 454 8.81 9.94 19.91
N LEU A 455 8.47 10.31 18.68
CA LEU A 455 8.73 11.65 18.15
C LEU A 455 7.96 12.73 18.91
N CYS A 456 6.73 12.46 19.34
CA CYS A 456 5.99 13.35 20.25
C CYS A 456 6.72 13.51 21.59
N ALA A 457 7.27 12.43 22.15
CA ALA A 457 8.04 12.47 23.39
C ALA A 457 9.34 13.30 23.22
N VAL A 458 10.08 13.07 22.14
CA VAL A 458 11.31 13.80 21.80
C VAL A 458 11.00 15.28 21.55
N ALA A 459 9.93 15.61 20.84
CA ALA A 459 9.50 16.99 20.64
C ALA A 459 9.07 17.67 21.97
N ALA A 460 8.38 16.94 22.84
CA ALA A 460 8.00 17.42 24.16
C ALA A 460 9.23 17.72 25.04
N LEU A 461 10.24 16.85 25.05
CA LEU A 461 11.49 17.02 25.82
C LEU A 461 12.62 17.75 25.09
N GLY A 462 12.40 18.16 23.83
CA GLY A 462 13.46 18.58 22.89
C GLY A 462 14.54 19.52 23.43
N PRO A 463 14.22 20.65 24.07
CA PRO A 463 15.20 21.58 24.63
C PRO A 463 16.09 20.99 25.73
N LEU A 464 15.62 20.00 26.49
CA LEU A 464 16.43 19.29 27.49
C LEU A 464 17.38 18.32 26.82
N LEU A 465 16.84 17.52 25.89
CA LEU A 465 17.61 16.55 25.10
C LEU A 465 18.71 17.26 24.29
N VAL A 466 18.35 18.33 23.59
CA VAL A 466 19.27 19.15 22.79
C VAL A 466 20.33 19.82 23.67
N ARG A 467 19.98 20.26 24.89
CA ARG A 467 20.97 20.80 25.84
C ARG A 467 21.97 19.73 26.26
N GLY A 468 21.51 18.53 26.60
CA GLY A 468 22.39 17.41 26.96
C GLY A 468 23.29 17.01 25.80
N LEU A 469 22.71 16.82 24.61
CA LEU A 469 23.42 16.41 23.40
C LEU A 469 24.44 17.46 22.94
N LEU A 470 24.12 18.75 22.96
CA LEU A 470 25.09 19.79 22.61
C LEU A 470 26.21 19.91 23.65
N GLY A 471 25.95 19.61 24.93
CA GLY A 471 27.00 19.49 25.94
C GLY A 471 27.96 18.33 25.65
N LEU A 472 27.48 17.26 25.03
CA LEU A 472 28.29 16.09 24.65
C LEU A 472 29.05 16.34 23.33
N ILE A 473 28.34 16.78 22.28
CA ILE A 473 28.85 16.94 20.90
C ILE A 473 29.63 18.23 20.72
N GLY A 474 29.25 19.31 21.43
CA GLY A 474 29.83 20.64 21.28
C GLY A 474 31.16 20.86 22.00
N ARG A 475 31.58 19.92 22.85
CA ARG A 475 32.87 19.90 23.57
C ARG A 475 34.08 19.96 22.64
N PRO A 476 34.25 19.08 21.64
CA PRO A 476 35.40 19.11 20.73
C PRO A 476 35.47 20.37 19.85
N PHE A 477 34.36 21.10 19.68
CA PHE A 477 34.30 22.31 18.85
C PHE A 477 34.50 23.62 19.63
N GLY A 478 34.79 23.57 20.93
CA GLY A 478 34.98 24.76 21.78
C GLY A 478 33.72 25.59 21.99
N LEU A 479 32.53 25.03 21.72
CA LEU A 479 31.25 25.73 21.77
C LEU A 479 30.48 25.49 23.07
N ALA A 480 30.97 24.60 23.94
CA ALA A 480 30.31 24.19 25.18
C ALA A 480 30.07 25.35 26.19
N GLY A 481 30.84 26.45 26.11
CA GLY A 481 30.70 27.63 26.97
C GLY A 481 29.95 28.83 26.35
N LEU A 482 29.69 28.82 25.03
CA LEU A 482 29.18 29.98 24.29
C LEU A 482 27.67 29.92 24.00
N LEU A 483 27.02 28.80 24.30
CA LEU A 483 25.62 28.57 23.90
C LEU A 483 24.66 29.07 24.98
N SER A 484 24.04 30.23 24.71
CA SER A 484 22.98 30.78 25.57
C SER A 484 21.74 29.87 25.61
N ARG A 485 20.89 30.01 26.64
CA ARG A 485 19.58 29.31 26.73
C ARG A 485 18.71 29.50 25.47
N ALA A 486 18.86 30.61 24.77
CA ALA A 486 18.16 30.88 23.52
C ALA A 486 18.65 30.02 22.35
N GLN A 487 19.94 29.68 22.32
CA GLN A 487 20.58 28.90 21.26
C GLN A 487 20.12 27.43 21.28
N TYR A 488 20.06 26.79 22.46
CA TYR A 488 19.51 25.43 22.59
C TYR A 488 18.07 25.31 22.09
N ARG A 489 17.22 26.30 22.38
CA ARG A 489 15.82 26.31 21.95
C ARG A 489 15.68 26.47 20.43
N ARG A 490 16.61 27.18 19.80
CA ARG A 490 16.65 27.37 18.34
C ARG A 490 17.10 26.09 17.65
N VAL A 491 18.20 25.50 18.10
CA VAL A 491 18.68 24.19 17.59
C VAL A 491 17.59 23.14 17.76
N ALA A 492 16.91 23.09 18.92
CA ALA A 492 15.79 22.19 19.14
C ALA A 492 14.64 22.41 18.14
N ALA A 493 14.29 23.65 17.80
CA ALA A 493 13.20 23.91 16.85
C ALA A 493 13.50 23.40 15.42
N VAL A 494 14.78 23.37 15.03
CA VAL A 494 15.23 22.96 13.69
C VAL A 494 15.62 21.48 13.64
N ALA A 495 16.17 20.92 14.72
CA ALA A 495 16.54 19.51 14.80
C ALA A 495 15.32 18.56 14.84
N MET A 496 14.17 19.03 15.31
CA MET A 496 12.97 18.19 15.48
C MET A 496 12.34 17.75 14.14
N PRO A 497 12.14 18.62 13.13
CA PRO A 497 11.75 18.17 11.79
C PRO A 497 12.77 17.24 11.12
N LEU A 498 14.07 17.44 11.36
CA LEU A 498 15.12 16.53 10.90
C LEU A 498 15.02 15.15 11.56
N ALA A 499 14.79 15.11 12.87
CA ALA A 499 14.56 13.87 13.60
C ALA A 499 13.32 13.15 13.05
N LEU A 500 12.19 13.87 12.88
CA LEU A 500 10.97 13.35 12.24
C LEU A 500 11.24 12.73 10.87
N MET A 501 11.95 13.48 10.00
CA MET A 501 12.34 13.04 8.66
C MET A 501 13.15 11.74 8.73
N PHE A 502 14.18 11.70 9.57
CA PHE A 502 15.04 10.53 9.69
C PHE A 502 14.28 9.34 10.29
N THR A 503 13.56 9.51 11.39
CA THR A 503 12.86 8.42 12.09
C THR A 503 11.86 7.71 11.20
N ILE A 504 10.93 8.44 10.59
CA ILE A 504 9.85 7.82 9.80
C ILE A 504 10.44 7.08 8.58
N ASN A 505 11.35 7.72 7.86
CA ASN A 505 11.92 7.13 6.64
C ASN A 505 12.89 5.99 6.96
N ALA A 506 13.69 6.10 8.03
CA ALA A 506 14.58 5.03 8.45
C ALA A 506 13.80 3.81 8.94
N THR A 507 12.78 3.98 9.78
CA THR A 507 11.95 2.86 10.25
C THR A 507 11.28 2.15 9.07
N MET A 508 10.70 2.89 8.13
CA MET A 508 10.04 2.31 6.96
C MET A 508 11.00 1.55 6.05
N LEU A 509 12.14 2.16 5.73
CA LEU A 509 13.11 1.61 4.80
C LEU A 509 13.90 0.44 5.41
N LEU A 510 14.22 0.50 6.70
CA LEU A 510 14.93 -0.59 7.40
C LEU A 510 14.01 -1.78 7.68
N ASN A 511 12.73 -1.56 8.04
CA ASN A 511 11.80 -2.66 8.28
C ASN A 511 11.43 -3.37 6.98
N SER A 512 11.22 -2.64 5.88
CA SER A 512 10.99 -3.24 4.55
C SER A 512 12.19 -4.06 4.08
N THR A 513 13.39 -3.49 4.11
CA THR A 513 14.62 -4.23 3.76
C THR A 513 14.92 -5.41 4.69
N LEU A 514 14.50 -5.37 5.95
CA LEU A 514 14.58 -6.52 6.86
C LEU A 514 13.69 -7.67 6.36
N LEU A 515 12.42 -7.38 6.08
CA LEU A 515 11.48 -8.39 5.62
C LEU A 515 11.92 -9.01 4.29
N GLU A 516 12.44 -8.18 3.37
CA GLU A 516 13.01 -8.64 2.11
C GLU A 516 14.19 -9.61 2.33
N ARG A 517 15.15 -9.24 3.19
CA ARG A 517 16.30 -10.11 3.50
C ARG A 517 15.89 -11.42 4.15
N LEU A 518 14.96 -11.37 5.10
CA LEU A 518 14.44 -12.57 5.77
C LEU A 518 13.70 -13.47 4.78
N ALA A 519 12.85 -12.89 3.92
CA ALA A 519 12.17 -13.63 2.86
C ALA A 519 13.15 -14.24 1.85
N GLY A 520 14.18 -13.49 1.43
CA GLY A 520 15.23 -13.98 0.53
C GLY A 520 16.06 -15.11 1.14
N HIS A 521 16.43 -15.00 2.42
CA HIS A 521 17.12 -16.07 3.15
C HIS A 521 16.25 -17.33 3.27
N GLU A 522 14.97 -17.18 3.64
CA GLU A 522 14.04 -18.31 3.72
C GLU A 522 13.80 -18.95 2.36
N GLN A 523 13.65 -18.16 1.30
CA GLN A 523 13.48 -18.64 -0.07
C GLN A 523 14.71 -19.43 -0.52
N ALA A 524 15.92 -18.89 -0.35
CA ALA A 524 17.15 -19.58 -0.69
C ALA A 524 17.30 -20.89 0.10
N ALA A 525 17.02 -20.87 1.40
CA ALA A 525 17.07 -22.08 2.23
C ALA A 525 16.00 -23.11 1.82
N ARG A 526 14.82 -22.65 1.39
CA ARG A 526 13.70 -23.49 0.96
C ARG A 526 14.02 -24.26 -0.31
N THR A 527 14.66 -23.60 -1.28
CA THR A 527 14.98 -24.19 -2.57
C THR A 527 16.37 -24.80 -2.66
N ALA A 528 17.24 -24.61 -1.65
CA ALA A 528 18.63 -25.11 -1.62
C ALA A 528 18.79 -26.61 -1.94
N ALA A 529 17.78 -27.45 -1.69
CA ALA A 529 17.84 -28.87 -1.97
C ALA A 529 17.64 -29.23 -3.46
N ALA A 530 17.04 -28.33 -4.24
CA ALA A 530 16.78 -28.50 -5.66
C ALA A 530 17.95 -28.02 -6.52
N THR A 531 18.27 -28.77 -7.56
CA THR A 531 19.31 -28.45 -8.54
C THR A 531 18.78 -27.52 -9.62
N TRP A 532 17.54 -27.76 -10.05
CA TRP A 532 16.88 -27.05 -11.15
C TRP A 532 15.53 -26.50 -10.72
N GLN A 533 15.18 -25.35 -11.28
CA GLN A 533 13.86 -24.75 -11.20
C GLN A 533 13.27 -24.68 -12.61
N VAL A 534 12.11 -25.31 -12.80
CA VAL A 534 11.38 -25.34 -14.07
C VAL A 534 10.16 -24.45 -13.96
N THR A 535 10.01 -23.55 -14.91
CA THR A 535 8.90 -22.60 -15.00
C THR A 535 8.36 -22.55 -16.42
N ALA A 536 7.10 -22.14 -16.58
CA ALA A 536 6.50 -21.85 -17.88
C ALA A 536 5.99 -20.42 -17.90
N PRO A 537 6.09 -19.69 -19.03
CA PRO A 537 5.40 -18.42 -19.20
C PRO A 537 3.89 -18.58 -18.92
N GLY A 538 3.40 -17.98 -17.82
CA GLY A 538 1.99 -18.08 -17.40
C GLY A 538 1.62 -19.31 -16.55
N GLY A 539 2.54 -20.25 -16.34
CA GLY A 539 2.31 -21.49 -15.57
C GLY A 539 2.09 -22.73 -16.44
N MET A 540 2.05 -23.91 -15.81
CA MET A 540 1.88 -25.20 -16.49
C MET A 540 0.83 -26.09 -15.79
N PRO A 541 0.18 -27.03 -16.50
CA PRO A 541 -0.81 -27.91 -15.89
C PRO A 541 -0.18 -28.87 -14.86
N LEU A 542 -0.95 -29.30 -13.87
CA LEU A 542 -0.49 -30.22 -12.83
C LEU A 542 0.05 -31.55 -13.40
N ASP A 543 -0.58 -32.07 -14.46
CA ASP A 543 -0.13 -33.30 -15.14
C ASP A 543 1.27 -33.12 -15.75
N THR A 544 1.60 -31.93 -16.29
CA THR A 544 2.96 -31.66 -16.79
C THR A 544 3.98 -31.71 -15.66
N ALA A 545 3.66 -31.14 -14.49
CA ALA A 545 4.53 -31.22 -13.32
C ALA A 545 4.69 -32.65 -12.79
N GLN A 546 3.64 -33.47 -12.84
CA GLN A 546 3.71 -34.89 -12.49
C GLN A 546 4.61 -35.68 -13.44
N ARG A 547 4.54 -35.42 -14.75
CA ARG A 547 5.43 -36.03 -15.75
C ARG A 547 6.89 -35.61 -15.55
N LEU A 548 7.13 -34.34 -15.24
CA LEU A 548 8.48 -33.85 -14.89
C LEU A 548 9.03 -34.57 -13.65
N ALA A 549 8.20 -34.74 -12.62
CA ALA A 549 8.59 -35.44 -11.40
C ALA A 549 8.85 -36.94 -11.60
N ALA A 550 8.28 -37.55 -12.63
CA ALA A 550 8.43 -38.96 -12.96
C ALA A 550 9.57 -39.24 -13.96
N LEU A 551 10.33 -38.22 -14.38
CA LEU A 551 11.43 -38.40 -15.33
C LEU A 551 12.54 -39.29 -14.75
N PRO A 552 13.13 -40.20 -15.56
CA PRO A 552 14.32 -40.93 -15.16
C PRO A 552 15.46 -39.95 -14.80
N GLY A 553 16.07 -40.14 -13.64
CA GLY A 553 17.13 -39.26 -13.12
C GLY A 553 16.64 -38.20 -12.12
N VAL A 554 15.32 -38.04 -11.93
CA VAL A 554 14.78 -37.19 -10.86
C VAL A 554 14.75 -37.96 -9.53
N THR A 555 15.51 -37.50 -8.54
CA THR A 555 15.55 -38.11 -7.20
C THR A 555 14.57 -37.45 -6.22
N GLY A 556 14.18 -36.21 -6.52
CA GLY A 556 13.22 -35.42 -5.74
C GLY A 556 12.58 -34.32 -6.57
N ALA A 557 11.29 -34.09 -6.37
CA ALA A 557 10.53 -33.04 -7.05
C ALA A 557 9.52 -32.38 -6.11
N ALA A 558 9.34 -31.07 -6.27
CA ALA A 558 8.33 -30.29 -5.57
C ALA A 558 7.70 -29.27 -6.51
N ALA A 559 6.41 -29.42 -6.80
CA ALA A 559 5.65 -28.49 -7.64
C ALA A 559 4.71 -27.63 -6.79
N THR A 560 4.69 -26.32 -7.06
CA THR A 560 3.96 -25.33 -6.27
C THR A 560 2.90 -24.60 -7.10
N LEU A 561 1.66 -24.62 -6.60
CA LEU A 561 0.49 -23.99 -7.20
C LEU A 561 0.03 -22.85 -6.27
N PRO A 562 0.27 -21.59 -6.62
CA PRO A 562 -0.17 -20.46 -5.78
C PRO A 562 -1.70 -20.41 -5.76
N THR A 563 -2.27 -20.27 -4.58
CA THR A 563 -3.71 -20.16 -4.37
C THR A 563 -4.01 -19.33 -3.12
N ARG A 564 -5.29 -19.12 -2.85
CA ARG A 564 -5.78 -18.37 -1.70
C ARG A 564 -6.84 -19.18 -0.99
N VAL A 565 -6.78 -19.19 0.34
CA VAL A 565 -7.63 -19.99 1.21
C VAL A 565 -8.21 -19.09 2.28
N ILE A 566 -9.52 -19.17 2.46
CA ILE A 566 -10.20 -18.43 3.52
C ILE A 566 -10.32 -19.34 4.75
N ALA A 567 -9.89 -18.81 5.89
CA ALA A 567 -10.04 -19.44 7.20
C ALA A 567 -10.83 -18.51 8.14
N VAL A 568 -11.73 -19.07 8.95
CA VAL A 568 -12.59 -18.27 9.83
C VAL A 568 -12.02 -18.19 11.24
N GLN A 569 -11.79 -16.98 11.74
CA GLN A 569 -11.38 -16.71 13.12
C GLN A 569 -12.45 -15.89 13.85
N GLY A 570 -13.01 -16.41 14.95
CA GLY A 570 -13.99 -15.66 15.76
C GLY A 570 -15.17 -15.11 14.94
N GLY A 571 -15.67 -15.91 13.98
CA GLY A 571 -16.75 -15.52 13.08
C GLY A 571 -16.36 -14.49 12.01
N LYS A 572 -15.06 -14.24 11.79
CA LYS A 572 -14.56 -13.41 10.70
C LYS A 572 -13.83 -14.29 9.67
N PRO A 573 -14.31 -14.36 8.42
CA PRO A 573 -13.53 -14.95 7.34
C PRO A 573 -12.31 -14.06 7.06
N GLU A 574 -11.13 -14.67 6.97
CA GLU A 574 -9.89 -13.99 6.59
C GLU A 574 -9.20 -14.78 5.48
N ASP A 575 -8.74 -14.06 4.46
CA ASP A 575 -8.08 -14.62 3.30
C ASP A 575 -6.56 -14.74 3.52
N HIS A 576 -6.03 -15.94 3.23
CA HIS A 576 -4.62 -16.28 3.42
C HIS A 576 -4.00 -16.79 2.13
N ALA A 577 -2.79 -16.29 1.82
CA ALA A 577 -1.99 -16.86 0.73
C ALA A 577 -1.60 -18.30 1.07
N ALA A 578 -1.78 -19.21 0.11
CA ALA A 578 -1.53 -20.64 0.28
C ALA A 578 -0.83 -21.23 -0.95
N GLN A 579 -0.21 -22.38 -0.77
CA GLN A 579 0.42 -23.14 -1.85
C GLN A 579 -0.18 -24.54 -1.93
N GLY A 580 -0.64 -24.92 -3.11
CA GLY A 580 -0.81 -26.31 -3.49
C GLY A 580 0.56 -26.94 -3.65
N LEU A 581 0.90 -27.94 -2.84
CA LEU A 581 2.18 -28.62 -2.92
C LEU A 581 2.01 -30.05 -3.40
N LEU A 582 2.78 -30.40 -4.43
CA LEU A 582 2.98 -31.78 -4.88
C LEU A 582 4.44 -32.13 -4.62
N THR A 583 4.69 -33.14 -3.80
CA THR A 583 6.03 -33.71 -3.60
C THR A 583 6.12 -35.10 -4.21
N ALA A 584 7.28 -35.43 -4.78
CA ALA A 584 7.56 -36.74 -5.35
C ALA A 584 9.06 -37.07 -5.23
N GLY A 585 9.40 -38.35 -5.32
CA GLY A 585 10.77 -38.85 -5.15
C GLY A 585 11.12 -39.19 -3.70
N ALA A 586 12.29 -39.81 -3.52
CA ALA A 586 12.80 -40.23 -2.21
C ALA A 586 13.51 -39.09 -1.46
N GLU A 587 14.07 -38.13 -2.22
CA GLU A 587 14.72 -36.94 -1.66
C GLU A 587 13.77 -35.75 -1.71
N SER A 588 13.90 -34.83 -0.74
CA SER A 588 13.13 -33.59 -0.76
C SER A 588 13.76 -32.56 -1.70
N ALA A 589 12.99 -32.05 -2.65
CA ALA A 589 13.36 -30.89 -3.47
C ALA A 589 13.01 -29.54 -2.80
N LEU A 590 12.27 -29.55 -1.69
CA LEU A 590 11.83 -28.34 -1.01
C LEU A 590 11.91 -28.50 0.52
N ASN A 591 12.65 -27.63 1.18
CA ASN A 591 12.79 -27.67 2.63
C ASN A 591 11.95 -26.58 3.30
N LEU A 592 10.77 -26.95 3.81
CA LEU A 592 9.87 -26.05 4.55
C LEU A 592 10.16 -25.99 6.06
N SER A 593 11.13 -26.79 6.55
CA SER A 593 11.39 -26.96 7.99
C SER A 593 10.11 -27.37 8.75
N LEU A 594 9.56 -28.53 8.37
CA LEU A 594 8.30 -29.04 8.90
C LEU A 594 8.45 -29.51 10.36
N THR A 595 7.45 -29.20 11.18
CA THR A 595 7.19 -29.80 12.48
C THR A 595 6.01 -30.74 12.34
N GLY A 596 6.27 -32.04 12.20
CA GLY A 596 5.26 -33.06 11.85
C GLY A 596 5.54 -33.72 10.50
N ARG A 597 4.56 -34.43 9.96
CA ARG A 597 4.67 -35.09 8.64
C ARG A 597 3.45 -34.74 7.80
N LEU A 598 3.70 -34.10 6.65
CA LEU A 598 2.66 -33.83 5.66
C LEU A 598 2.37 -35.11 4.87
N ASP A 599 1.11 -35.51 4.80
CA ASP A 599 0.62 -36.58 3.93
C ASP A 599 -0.11 -35.98 2.70
N GLY A 600 -0.62 -36.82 1.80
CA GLY A 600 -1.24 -36.36 0.55
C GLY A 600 -2.60 -35.66 0.70
N ASP A 601 -3.28 -35.82 1.85
CA ASP A 601 -4.66 -35.37 2.08
C ASP A 601 -4.78 -34.41 3.27
N SER A 602 -3.65 -34.02 3.87
CA SER A 602 -3.57 -33.07 4.98
C SER A 602 -3.00 -31.73 4.54
N PHE A 603 -3.10 -30.76 5.43
CA PHE A 603 -2.51 -29.45 5.22
C PHE A 603 -1.45 -29.14 6.28
N ALA A 604 -0.57 -28.19 5.96
CA ALA A 604 0.34 -27.56 6.89
C ALA A 604 0.05 -26.07 7.02
N ALA A 605 0.29 -25.52 8.20
CA ALA A 605 0.13 -24.10 8.48
C ALA A 605 1.43 -23.50 9.04
N SER A 606 1.62 -22.21 8.83
CA SER A 606 2.76 -21.52 9.43
C SER A 606 2.65 -21.50 10.95
N GLY A 607 3.80 -21.43 11.63
CA GLY A 607 3.81 -21.24 13.09
C GLY A 607 3.13 -19.94 13.55
N TYR A 608 3.03 -18.93 12.69
CA TYR A 608 2.27 -17.71 12.94
C TYR A 608 0.77 -17.99 12.99
N LEU A 609 0.24 -18.61 11.93
CA LEU A 609 -1.19 -18.85 11.77
C LEU A 609 -1.70 -19.86 12.80
N MET A 610 -0.91 -20.89 13.12
CA MET A 610 -1.20 -21.81 14.23
C MET A 610 -1.35 -21.09 15.57
N ARG A 611 -0.51 -20.10 15.88
CA ARG A 611 -0.62 -19.31 17.13
C ARG A 611 -1.79 -18.33 17.09
N GLN A 612 -2.01 -17.69 15.94
CA GLN A 612 -3.11 -16.75 15.75
C GLN A 612 -4.46 -17.46 15.96
N TYR A 613 -4.68 -18.59 15.28
CA TYR A 613 -5.92 -19.34 15.34
C TYR A 613 -6.01 -20.32 16.52
N GLY A 614 -4.88 -20.62 17.18
CA GLY A 614 -4.80 -21.59 18.27
C GLY A 614 -4.85 -23.05 17.80
N TRP A 615 -4.62 -23.31 16.51
CA TRP A 615 -4.68 -24.66 15.94
C TRP A 615 -3.56 -25.57 16.44
N LYS A 616 -3.90 -26.84 16.64
CA LYS A 616 -2.95 -27.88 17.04
C LYS A 616 -2.80 -28.94 15.95
N ILE A 617 -1.60 -29.51 15.85
CA ILE A 617 -1.35 -30.64 14.95
C ILE A 617 -2.28 -31.80 15.32
N GLY A 618 -2.99 -32.34 14.33
CA GLY A 618 -4.01 -33.38 14.47
C GLY A 618 -5.45 -32.86 14.38
N GLU A 619 -5.66 -31.55 14.48
CA GLU A 619 -6.99 -30.93 14.41
C GLU A 619 -7.52 -30.87 12.97
N THR A 620 -8.82 -31.09 12.79
CA THR A 620 -9.50 -30.89 11.50
C THR A 620 -10.06 -29.48 11.44
N VAL A 621 -9.62 -28.72 10.44
CA VAL A 621 -9.96 -27.31 10.28
C VAL A 621 -10.80 -27.12 9.02
N PRO A 622 -11.96 -26.44 9.11
CA PRO A 622 -12.72 -26.05 7.94
C PRO A 622 -12.03 -24.90 7.21
N LEU A 623 -11.77 -25.10 5.93
CA LEU A 623 -11.14 -24.15 5.03
C LEU A 623 -12.05 -23.94 3.80
N TRP A 624 -12.03 -22.74 3.24
CA TRP A 624 -12.73 -22.43 1.99
C TRP A 624 -11.70 -22.18 0.90
N LEU A 625 -11.84 -22.91 -0.21
CA LEU A 625 -10.96 -22.81 -1.37
C LEU A 625 -11.32 -21.57 -2.23
N ALA A 626 -10.49 -21.29 -3.23
CA ALA A 626 -10.62 -20.13 -4.11
C ALA A 626 -11.98 -20.02 -4.82
N ASP A 627 -12.66 -21.13 -5.10
CA ASP A 627 -14.00 -21.20 -5.70
C ASP A 627 -15.15 -21.17 -4.67
N GLY A 628 -14.83 -21.06 -3.38
CA GLY A 628 -15.78 -21.09 -2.27
C GLY A 628 -16.11 -22.50 -1.77
N HIS A 629 -15.52 -23.55 -2.34
CA HIS A 629 -15.73 -24.91 -1.89
C HIS A 629 -15.19 -25.08 -0.46
N ARG A 630 -16.05 -25.54 0.46
CA ARG A 630 -15.67 -25.81 1.84
C ARG A 630 -15.09 -27.20 1.95
N VAL A 631 -13.86 -27.29 2.44
CA VAL A 631 -13.15 -28.54 2.71
C VAL A 631 -12.76 -28.62 4.19
N GLU A 632 -12.79 -29.82 4.75
CA GLU A 632 -12.30 -30.07 6.10
C GLU A 632 -10.99 -30.85 6.01
N LEU A 633 -9.88 -30.17 6.34
CA LEU A 633 -8.54 -30.77 6.23
C LEU A 633 -7.93 -30.94 7.61
N ARG A 634 -7.16 -32.01 7.79
CA ARG A 634 -6.40 -32.27 9.02
C ARG A 634 -5.08 -31.50 9.00
N LEU A 635 -4.79 -30.75 10.05
CA LEU A 635 -3.50 -30.08 10.23
C LEU A 635 -2.42 -31.10 10.61
N ALA A 636 -1.57 -31.50 9.67
CA ALA A 636 -0.58 -32.56 9.91
C ALA A 636 0.83 -32.05 10.23
N ALA A 637 1.14 -30.82 9.85
CA ALA A 637 2.43 -30.21 10.16
C ALA A 637 2.33 -28.69 10.35
N GLY A 638 3.22 -28.15 11.19
CA GLY A 638 3.59 -26.74 11.15
C GLY A 638 4.78 -26.52 10.22
N PHE A 639 4.94 -25.34 9.62
CA PHE A 639 6.16 -24.99 8.90
C PHE A 639 6.69 -23.60 9.27
N ALA A 640 8.01 -23.46 9.25
CA ALA A 640 8.68 -22.25 9.71
C ALA A 640 9.05 -21.28 8.55
N ARG A 641 9.22 -21.81 7.33
CA ARG A 641 9.71 -21.03 6.18
C ARG A 641 8.59 -20.51 5.29
N ASN A 642 7.70 -19.68 5.85
CA ASN A 642 6.50 -19.16 5.20
C ASN A 642 6.71 -17.86 4.43
N ARG A 643 7.76 -17.07 4.72
CA ARG A 643 7.93 -15.74 4.13
C ARG A 643 8.11 -15.84 2.62
N GLY A 644 7.29 -15.13 1.86
CA GLY A 644 7.27 -15.20 0.39
C GLY A 644 6.80 -16.55 -0.19
N PHE A 645 6.26 -17.47 0.63
CA PHE A 645 5.64 -18.72 0.16
C PHE A 645 4.12 -18.68 0.27
N GLY A 646 3.62 -18.20 1.41
CA GLY A 646 2.24 -18.39 1.85
C GLY A 646 2.20 -18.95 3.27
N GLU A 647 1.05 -18.78 3.94
CA GLU A 647 0.83 -19.18 5.33
C GLU A 647 0.29 -20.61 5.45
N LEU A 648 -0.19 -21.18 4.35
CA LEU A 648 -0.79 -22.51 4.28
C LEU A 648 -0.21 -23.33 3.14
N VAL A 649 -0.08 -24.64 3.35
CA VAL A 649 0.23 -25.61 2.31
C VAL A 649 -0.87 -26.64 2.29
N ILE A 650 -1.53 -26.80 1.15
CA ILE A 650 -2.62 -27.75 0.93
C ILE A 650 -2.27 -28.70 -0.25
N PRO A 651 -2.98 -29.83 -0.40
CA PRO A 651 -2.69 -30.76 -1.48
C PRO A 651 -2.82 -30.13 -2.87
N ALA A 652 -1.78 -30.26 -3.71
CA ALA A 652 -1.80 -29.69 -5.07
C ALA A 652 -2.97 -30.15 -5.94
N ARG A 653 -3.45 -31.39 -5.76
CA ARG A 653 -4.59 -31.93 -6.50
C ARG A 653 -5.89 -31.20 -6.15
N LEU A 654 -6.07 -30.87 -4.88
CA LEU A 654 -7.21 -30.10 -4.40
C LEU A 654 -7.19 -28.68 -4.98
N VAL A 655 -6.01 -28.04 -4.99
CA VAL A 655 -5.82 -26.72 -5.60
C VAL A 655 -6.08 -26.76 -7.11
N ALA A 656 -5.51 -27.72 -7.84
CA ALA A 656 -5.71 -27.81 -9.29
C ALA A 656 -7.20 -28.02 -9.67
N ALA A 657 -7.98 -28.69 -8.81
CA ALA A 657 -9.40 -28.92 -9.03
C ALA A 657 -10.26 -27.67 -8.74
N HIS A 658 -9.95 -26.92 -7.68
CA HIS A 658 -10.83 -25.86 -7.16
C HIS A 658 -10.30 -24.43 -7.36
N ASP A 659 -9.03 -24.25 -7.72
CA ASP A 659 -8.50 -22.95 -8.08
C ASP A 659 -8.84 -22.62 -9.54
N PRO A 660 -9.42 -21.43 -9.84
CA PRO A 660 -9.75 -21.04 -11.20
C PRO A 660 -8.56 -21.09 -12.16
N LYS A 661 -7.35 -20.70 -11.70
CA LYS A 661 -6.13 -20.82 -12.48
C LYS A 661 -5.66 -22.26 -12.50
N GLY A 662 -5.50 -22.87 -11.32
CA GLY A 662 -5.13 -24.28 -11.19
C GLY A 662 -3.81 -24.66 -11.88
N LEU A 663 -2.93 -23.69 -12.13
CA LEU A 663 -1.64 -23.89 -12.81
C LEU A 663 -0.48 -23.93 -11.81
N VAL A 664 0.47 -24.80 -12.09
CA VAL A 664 1.77 -24.88 -11.43
C VAL A 664 2.61 -23.69 -11.86
N SER A 665 3.09 -22.93 -10.88
CA SER A 665 3.97 -21.78 -11.10
C SER A 665 5.42 -22.22 -11.30
N THR A 666 5.87 -23.16 -10.46
CA THR A 666 7.25 -23.60 -10.36
C THR A 666 7.31 -25.08 -10.04
N VAL A 667 8.26 -25.78 -10.65
CA VAL A 667 8.68 -27.13 -10.26
C VAL A 667 10.15 -27.10 -9.87
N ALA A 668 10.44 -27.36 -8.60
CA ALA A 668 11.78 -27.56 -8.10
C ALA A 668 12.16 -29.04 -8.29
N LEU A 669 13.28 -29.31 -8.96
CA LEU A 669 13.75 -30.64 -9.31
C LEU A 669 15.16 -30.89 -8.78
N ARG A 670 15.41 -32.12 -8.36
CA ARG A 670 16.72 -32.63 -7.99
C ARG A 670 17.10 -33.77 -8.94
N GLY A 671 18.30 -33.67 -9.51
CA GLY A 671 18.80 -34.60 -10.54
C GLY A 671 19.35 -33.87 -11.77
N ASP A 672 19.99 -34.62 -12.66
CA ASP A 672 20.54 -34.09 -13.91
C ASP A 672 19.60 -34.37 -15.09
N VAL A 673 18.63 -33.46 -15.28
CA VAL A 673 17.52 -33.65 -16.23
C VAL A 673 17.30 -32.44 -17.14
N ALA A 674 18.15 -31.42 -17.07
CA ALA A 674 17.95 -30.17 -17.81
C ALA A 674 17.92 -30.38 -19.33
N ASP A 675 18.84 -31.18 -19.89
CA ASP A 675 18.90 -31.47 -21.32
C ASP A 675 17.73 -32.33 -21.80
N THR A 676 17.23 -33.22 -20.93
CA THR A 676 16.04 -34.03 -21.20
C THR A 676 14.80 -33.15 -21.26
N ILE A 677 14.66 -32.21 -20.32
CA ILE A 677 13.52 -31.29 -20.28
C ILE A 677 13.54 -30.33 -21.47
N HIS A 678 14.70 -29.75 -21.81
CA HIS A 678 14.79 -28.86 -22.98
C HIS A 678 14.40 -29.56 -24.29
N ARG A 679 14.74 -30.85 -24.45
CA ARG A 679 14.37 -31.64 -25.64
C ARG A 679 12.89 -32.02 -25.66
N ALA A 680 12.34 -32.46 -24.52
CA ALA A 680 10.97 -32.95 -24.44
C ALA A 680 9.93 -31.81 -24.33
N TRP A 681 10.31 -30.67 -23.75
CA TRP A 681 9.45 -29.50 -23.57
C TRP A 681 10.21 -28.19 -23.86
N PRO A 682 10.41 -27.83 -25.14
CA PRO A 682 11.16 -26.63 -25.52
C PRO A 682 10.52 -25.32 -25.05
N GLY A 683 9.23 -25.33 -24.66
CA GLY A 683 8.54 -24.17 -24.10
C GLY A 683 8.77 -23.93 -22.60
N LEU A 684 9.43 -24.86 -21.89
CA LEU A 684 9.73 -24.71 -20.46
C LEU A 684 11.07 -24.00 -20.26
N ARG A 685 11.10 -23.09 -19.30
CA ARG A 685 12.32 -22.44 -18.84
C ARG A 685 12.90 -23.24 -17.69
N VAL A 686 14.07 -23.84 -17.93
CA VAL A 686 14.84 -24.55 -16.91
C VAL A 686 16.02 -23.68 -16.52
N ALA A 687 16.10 -23.32 -15.25
CA ALA A 687 17.19 -22.52 -14.71
C ALA A 687 17.79 -23.21 -13.49
N PRO A 688 19.10 -23.06 -13.23
CA PRO A 688 19.69 -23.50 -11.97
C PRO A 688 19.03 -22.74 -10.82
N THR A 689 18.70 -23.43 -9.73
CA THR A 689 17.93 -22.88 -8.61
C THR A 689 18.52 -21.59 -8.02
N VAL A 690 19.85 -21.47 -8.04
CA VAL A 690 20.59 -20.29 -7.56
C VAL A 690 20.28 -19.04 -8.39
N ALA A 691 19.97 -19.19 -9.69
CA ALA A 691 19.65 -18.08 -10.59
C ALA A 691 18.16 -17.71 -10.60
N ALA A 692 17.28 -18.65 -10.25
CA ALA A 692 15.82 -18.48 -10.35
C ALA A 692 15.17 -17.87 -9.09
N ALA A 693 15.94 -17.65 -8.02
CA ALA A 693 15.45 -17.15 -6.73
C ALA A 693 15.05 -15.66 -6.69
N ALA A 694 15.21 -14.91 -7.78
CA ALA A 694 15.16 -13.44 -7.75
C ALA A 694 13.83 -12.77 -8.12
N ALA A 695 12.79 -13.51 -8.56
CA ALA A 695 11.57 -12.88 -9.08
C ALA A 695 10.29 -13.53 -8.55
N GLY A 696 9.62 -12.88 -7.59
CA GLY A 696 8.27 -13.21 -7.15
C GLY A 696 7.76 -12.28 -6.05
N ASP A 697 6.47 -11.92 -6.13
CA ASP A 697 5.53 -11.15 -5.27
C ASP A 697 6.04 -10.23 -4.14
N ALA A 698 7.11 -10.60 -3.42
CA ALA A 698 7.80 -9.75 -2.47
C ALA A 698 8.32 -8.44 -3.11
N SER A 699 8.67 -8.45 -4.40
CA SER A 699 9.09 -7.26 -5.15
C SER A 699 7.98 -6.22 -5.30
N GLU A 700 6.73 -6.67 -5.44
CA GLU A 700 5.59 -5.77 -5.66
C GLU A 700 5.29 -4.98 -4.37
N GLN A 701 5.21 -5.68 -3.23
CA GLN A 701 4.94 -5.05 -1.93
C GLN A 701 6.10 -4.15 -1.49
N GLN A 702 7.34 -4.52 -1.84
CA GLN A 702 8.54 -3.72 -1.64
C GLN A 702 8.48 -2.40 -2.42
N GLY A 703 8.14 -2.44 -3.70
CA GLY A 703 8.04 -1.23 -4.52
C GLY A 703 7.01 -0.23 -3.97
N ALA A 704 5.91 -0.72 -3.37
CA ALA A 704 4.93 0.13 -2.70
C ALA A 704 5.54 0.84 -1.48
N PHE A 705 6.26 0.12 -0.63
CA PHE A 705 6.93 0.72 0.53
C PHE A 705 8.01 1.72 0.12
N GLU A 706 8.81 1.43 -0.91
CA GLU A 706 9.80 2.36 -1.47
C GLU A 706 9.15 3.64 -1.99
N LEU A 707 8.02 3.54 -2.68
CA LEU A 707 7.27 4.70 -3.15
C LEU A 707 6.75 5.54 -1.98
N MET A 708 6.26 4.90 -0.92
CA MET A 708 5.81 5.60 0.29
C MET A 708 6.98 6.29 1.02
N VAL A 709 8.15 5.66 1.08
CA VAL A 709 9.38 6.30 1.59
C VAL A 709 9.70 7.52 0.74
N ALA A 710 9.68 7.41 -0.59
CA ALA A 710 9.95 8.55 -1.47
C ALA A 710 8.98 9.72 -1.24
N ILE A 711 7.68 9.43 -1.08
CA ILE A 711 6.64 10.43 -0.78
C ILE A 711 6.89 11.09 0.58
N SER A 712 7.10 10.29 1.62
CA SER A 712 7.36 10.76 2.99
C SER A 712 8.64 11.59 3.06
N LEU A 713 9.71 11.13 2.42
CA LEU A 713 10.99 11.81 2.33
C LEU A 713 10.84 13.16 1.62
N GLY A 714 10.12 13.22 0.49
CA GLY A 714 9.86 14.46 -0.22
C GLY A 714 9.12 15.49 0.63
N PHE A 715 8.03 15.09 1.29
CA PHE A 715 7.26 15.96 2.17
C PHE A 715 8.10 16.49 3.35
N THR A 716 8.78 15.58 4.05
CA THR A 716 9.61 15.94 5.20
C THR A 716 10.85 16.75 4.81
N ALA A 717 11.39 16.54 3.60
CA ALA A 717 12.47 17.37 3.06
C ALA A 717 12.05 18.82 2.90
N VAL A 718 10.88 19.09 2.30
CA VAL A 718 10.37 20.46 2.14
C VAL A 718 10.16 21.11 3.51
N ALA A 719 9.66 20.35 4.49
CA ALA A 719 9.49 20.84 5.85
C ALA A 719 10.81 21.25 6.52
N VAL A 720 11.86 20.44 6.34
CA VAL A 720 13.21 20.73 6.84
C VAL A 720 13.75 22.01 6.19
N VAL A 721 13.71 22.08 4.87
CA VAL A 721 14.18 23.26 4.10
C VAL A 721 13.46 24.52 4.55
N ASN A 722 12.13 24.46 4.68
CA ASN A 722 11.32 25.57 5.14
C ASN A 722 11.70 26.03 6.56
N THR A 723 11.87 25.08 7.48
CA THR A 723 12.21 25.38 8.87
C THR A 723 13.57 26.07 8.97
N PHE A 724 14.57 25.59 8.23
CA PHE A 724 15.89 26.24 8.15
C PHE A 724 15.82 27.63 7.52
N ALA A 725 15.07 27.80 6.43
CA ALA A 725 14.92 29.08 5.77
C ALA A 725 14.36 30.15 6.72
N ILE A 726 13.28 29.83 7.45
CA ILE A 726 12.69 30.77 8.41
C ILE A 726 13.64 31.01 9.60
N ALA A 727 14.35 29.97 10.06
CA ALA A 727 15.33 30.12 11.14
C ALA A 727 16.49 31.04 10.74
N ALA A 728 16.97 30.96 9.50
CA ALA A 728 17.98 31.86 8.94
C ALA A 728 17.45 33.29 8.82
N VAL A 729 16.21 33.48 8.35
CA VAL A 729 15.56 34.80 8.27
C VAL A 729 15.48 35.48 9.64
N ALA A 730 15.16 34.71 10.68
CA ALA A 730 15.12 35.19 12.06
C ALA A 730 16.49 35.63 12.61
N ARG A 731 17.59 35.34 11.92
CA ARG A 731 18.97 35.73 12.29
C ARG A 731 19.51 36.90 11.49
N ARG A 732 18.68 37.55 10.67
CA ARG A 732 19.12 38.66 9.82
C ARG A 732 19.82 39.78 10.60
N GLN A 733 19.23 40.17 11.74
CA GLN A 733 19.76 41.23 12.59
C GLN A 733 21.06 40.78 13.28
N GLU A 734 21.07 39.59 13.87
CA GLU A 734 22.28 38.99 14.47
C GLU A 734 23.47 38.95 13.49
N PHE A 735 23.24 38.54 12.23
CA PHE A 735 24.28 38.54 11.20
C PHE A 735 24.68 39.95 10.76
N ALA A 736 23.76 40.92 10.80
CA ALA A 736 24.08 42.31 10.52
C ALA A 736 24.93 42.91 11.64
N ASP A 737 24.57 42.66 12.91
CA ASP A 737 25.27 43.16 14.09
C ASP A 737 26.69 42.58 14.17
N LEU A 738 26.86 41.29 13.89
CA LEU A 738 28.20 40.68 13.81
C LEU A 738 29.07 41.34 12.74
N ARG A 739 28.48 41.74 11.60
CA ARG A 739 29.22 42.44 10.54
C ARG A 739 29.53 43.89 10.90
N LEU A 740 28.64 44.56 11.63
CA LEU A 740 28.90 45.89 12.19
C LEU A 740 30.02 45.84 13.24
N ALA A 741 30.10 44.75 14.01
CA ALA A 741 31.20 44.48 14.94
C ALA A 741 32.51 44.02 14.26
N GLY A 742 32.59 44.04 12.93
CA GLY A 742 33.82 43.74 12.17
C GLY A 742 33.95 42.30 11.65
N ALA A 743 32.96 41.43 11.83
CA ALA A 743 33.03 40.08 11.29
C ALA A 743 32.98 40.05 9.75
N THR A 744 33.91 39.33 9.15
CA THR A 744 33.96 39.11 7.70
C THR A 744 32.81 38.20 7.24
N SER A 745 32.39 38.33 5.97
CA SER A 745 31.38 37.43 5.39
C SER A 745 31.80 35.96 5.49
N GLY A 746 33.09 35.64 5.36
CA GLY A 746 33.62 34.29 5.56
C GLY A 746 33.46 33.76 6.99
N GLN A 747 33.62 34.61 8.01
CA GLN A 747 33.37 34.24 9.41
C GLN A 747 31.87 33.97 9.67
N VAL A 748 30.97 34.78 9.11
CA VAL A 748 29.51 34.56 9.24
C VAL A 748 29.08 33.27 8.53
N HIS A 749 29.60 33.00 7.34
CA HIS A 749 29.32 31.73 6.65
C HIS A 749 29.81 30.51 7.42
N ARG A 750 31.02 30.57 8.00
CA ARG A 750 31.57 29.47 8.83
C ARG A 750 30.75 29.26 10.11
N LEU A 751 30.28 30.33 10.74
CA LEU A 751 29.39 30.24 11.90
C LEU A 751 28.07 29.55 11.54
N ALA A 752 27.41 30.00 10.46
CA ALA A 752 26.17 29.39 9.98
C ALA A 752 26.35 27.90 9.60
N ALA A 753 27.48 27.55 8.97
CA ALA A 753 27.79 26.16 8.63
C ALA A 753 28.00 25.30 9.88
N ARG A 754 28.74 25.79 10.89
CA ARG A 754 28.93 25.07 12.16
C ARG A 754 27.61 24.84 12.90
N GLU A 755 26.73 25.84 12.93
CA GLU A 755 25.40 25.67 13.52
C GLU A 755 24.54 24.66 12.75
N ALA A 756 24.60 24.68 11.41
CA ALA A 756 23.89 23.72 10.58
C ALA A 756 24.40 22.29 10.87
N VAL A 757 25.72 22.08 10.94
CA VAL A 757 26.33 20.78 11.30
C VAL A 757 25.84 20.31 12.67
N LEU A 758 25.90 21.16 13.70
CA LEU A 758 25.43 20.79 15.04
C LEU A 758 23.94 20.44 15.05
N THR A 759 23.13 21.21 14.34
CA THR A 759 21.68 20.98 14.24
C THR A 759 21.36 19.66 13.54
N VAL A 760 22.06 19.39 12.44
CA VAL A 760 21.96 18.13 11.69
C VAL A 760 22.40 16.95 12.55
N ALA A 761 23.55 17.06 13.23
CA ALA A 761 24.05 16.00 14.11
C ALA A 761 23.06 15.67 15.24
N VAL A 762 22.51 16.69 15.90
CA VAL A 762 21.50 16.51 16.96
C VAL A 762 20.21 15.91 16.40
N GLY A 763 19.73 16.40 15.25
CA GLY A 763 18.52 15.87 14.61
C GLY A 763 18.69 14.41 14.17
N LEU A 764 19.83 14.08 13.56
CA LEU A 764 20.17 12.73 13.13
C LEU A 764 20.32 11.78 14.31
N LEU A 765 20.96 12.19 15.41
CA LEU A 765 21.09 11.37 16.63
C LEU A 765 19.74 11.08 17.27
N LEU A 766 18.90 12.10 17.44
CA LEU A 766 17.54 11.92 17.97
C LEU A 766 16.71 11.00 17.07
N GLY A 767 16.84 11.18 15.74
CA GLY A 767 16.21 10.33 14.75
C GLY A 767 16.70 8.88 14.81
N ALA A 768 18.01 8.68 14.90
CA ALA A 768 18.65 7.37 14.95
C ALA A 768 18.30 6.60 16.23
N VAL A 769 18.28 7.27 17.38
CA VAL A 769 17.86 6.63 18.64
C VAL A 769 16.41 6.18 18.56
N THR A 770 15.50 7.04 18.08
CA THR A 770 14.08 6.68 17.97
C THR A 770 13.82 5.60 16.91
N ALA A 771 14.42 5.72 15.73
CA ALA A 771 14.34 4.69 14.69
C ALA A 771 14.92 3.37 15.18
N GLY A 772 16.07 3.41 15.83
CA GLY A 772 16.77 2.23 16.32
C GLY A 772 16.01 1.46 17.39
N ILE A 773 15.30 2.14 18.29
CA ILE A 773 14.39 1.50 19.26
C ILE A 773 13.30 0.73 18.50
N VAL A 774 12.63 1.39 17.56
CA VAL A 774 11.49 0.81 16.83
C VAL A 774 11.93 -0.33 15.91
N VAL A 775 12.99 -0.13 15.13
CA VAL A 775 13.56 -1.12 14.21
C VAL A 775 14.12 -2.30 14.98
N GLY A 776 14.80 -2.06 16.10
CA GLY A 776 15.34 -3.11 16.95
C GLY A 776 14.25 -3.97 17.57
N THR A 777 13.16 -3.37 18.07
CA THR A 777 12.02 -4.15 18.59
C THR A 777 11.28 -4.88 17.46
N PHE A 778 11.12 -4.24 16.30
CA PHE A 778 10.53 -4.91 15.14
C PHE A 778 11.37 -6.10 14.69
N SER A 779 12.70 -5.96 14.64
CA SER A 779 13.58 -7.07 14.25
C SER A 779 13.52 -8.22 15.25
N THR A 780 13.50 -7.94 16.56
CA THR A 780 13.30 -8.98 17.57
C THR A 780 11.96 -9.70 17.42
N ALA A 781 10.90 -9.00 17.02
CA ALA A 781 9.61 -9.62 16.79
C ALA A 781 9.59 -10.51 15.54
N GLN A 782 10.43 -10.21 14.54
CA GLN A 782 10.49 -10.99 13.30
C GLN A 782 11.29 -12.28 13.45
N ASP A 783 12.49 -12.24 14.03
CA ASP A 783 13.37 -13.42 14.10
C ASP A 783 14.12 -13.57 15.43
N GLY A 784 13.70 -12.84 16.47
CA GLY A 784 14.33 -12.90 17.80
C GLY A 784 15.65 -12.13 17.91
N VAL A 785 16.18 -11.57 16.82
CA VAL A 785 17.48 -10.89 16.82
C VAL A 785 17.30 -9.38 16.85
N PHE A 786 17.90 -8.72 17.86
CA PHE A 786 17.91 -7.27 17.94
C PHE A 786 18.93 -6.67 16.97
N ARG A 787 18.44 -5.89 15.99
CA ARG A 787 19.26 -5.23 14.97
C ARG A 787 18.93 -3.74 14.93
N LEU A 788 19.93 -2.91 15.22
CA LEU A 788 19.80 -1.45 15.11
C LEU A 788 19.93 -0.99 13.65
N ILE A 789 20.81 -1.65 12.89
CA ILE A 789 21.13 -1.34 11.50
C ILE A 789 20.99 -2.62 10.70
N VAL A 790 19.85 -2.76 10.02
CA VAL A 790 19.55 -3.92 9.16
C VAL A 790 20.42 -3.86 7.90
N ALA A 791 20.44 -2.71 7.23
CA ALA A 791 21.17 -2.48 5.99
C ALA A 791 22.10 -1.28 6.13
N PRO A 792 23.40 -1.49 6.45
CA PRO A 792 24.34 -0.39 6.67
C PRO A 792 24.45 0.57 5.48
N GLY A 793 24.48 0.03 4.25
CA GLY A 793 24.49 0.85 3.03
C GLY A 793 23.28 1.77 2.95
N THR A 794 22.07 1.21 3.03
CA THR A 794 20.81 1.96 2.98
C THR A 794 20.67 2.98 4.13
N TYR A 795 21.15 2.62 5.31
CA TYR A 795 21.19 3.51 6.46
C TYR A 795 22.12 4.71 6.22
N LEU A 796 23.33 4.46 5.71
CA LEU A 796 24.32 5.48 5.39
C LEU A 796 23.86 6.39 4.24
N THR A 797 23.21 5.86 3.21
CA THR A 797 22.67 6.67 2.12
C THR A 797 21.55 7.59 2.60
N LEU A 798 20.64 7.08 3.44
CA LEU A 798 19.59 7.91 4.05
C LEU A 798 20.19 8.98 4.97
N ALA A 799 21.11 8.60 5.87
CA ALA A 799 21.78 9.53 6.77
C ALA A 799 22.57 10.59 6.00
N GLY A 800 23.27 10.19 4.94
CA GLY A 800 23.98 11.09 4.03
C GLY A 800 23.04 12.06 3.31
N THR A 801 21.89 11.58 2.83
CA THR A 801 20.88 12.40 2.15
C THR A 801 20.27 13.43 3.10
N VAL A 802 19.88 13.01 4.31
CA VAL A 802 19.35 13.93 5.35
C VAL A 802 20.42 14.94 5.78
N THR A 803 21.68 14.50 5.90
CA THR A 803 22.81 15.37 6.24
C THR A 803 23.04 16.41 5.16
N LEU A 804 23.14 15.98 3.90
CA LEU A 804 23.32 16.87 2.75
C LEU A 804 22.18 17.89 2.67
N LEU A 805 20.93 17.44 2.75
CA LEU A 805 19.77 18.30 2.72
C LEU A 805 19.79 19.31 3.86
N GLY A 806 20.06 18.88 5.10
CA GLY A 806 20.10 19.74 6.27
C GLY A 806 21.22 20.79 6.20
N LEU A 807 22.40 20.41 5.67
CA LEU A 807 23.51 21.33 5.46
C LEU A 807 23.23 22.34 4.36
N LEU A 808 22.65 21.92 3.23
CA LEU A 808 22.23 22.82 2.15
C LEU A 808 21.14 23.78 2.65
N ALA A 809 20.12 23.24 3.31
CA ALA A 809 19.02 24.01 3.90
C ALA A 809 19.52 25.04 4.92
N GLY A 810 20.52 24.69 5.75
CA GLY A 810 21.07 25.60 6.76
C GLY A 810 22.03 26.65 6.20
N THR A 811 22.80 26.34 5.15
CA THR A 811 23.86 27.22 4.65
C THR A 811 23.42 28.12 3.50
N VAL A 812 22.54 27.65 2.61
CA VAL A 812 22.12 28.40 1.41
C VAL A 812 21.36 29.69 1.78
N PRO A 813 20.32 29.67 2.64
CA PRO A 813 19.62 30.89 3.03
C PRO A 813 20.56 31.89 3.73
N ALA A 814 21.46 31.41 4.60
CA ALA A 814 22.44 32.26 5.27
C ALA A 814 23.37 32.98 4.26
N ARG A 815 23.86 32.27 3.24
CA ARG A 815 24.70 32.86 2.17
C ARG A 815 23.96 33.92 1.36
N LEU A 816 22.71 33.64 0.97
CA LEU A 816 21.89 34.58 0.21
C LEU A 816 21.66 35.89 0.99
N MET A 817 21.44 35.78 2.30
CA MET A 817 21.24 36.95 3.16
C MET A 817 22.50 37.80 3.37
N VAL A 818 23.67 37.17 3.48
CA VAL A 818 24.95 37.88 3.64
C VAL A 818 25.39 38.57 2.34
N ARG A 819 25.00 38.04 1.17
CA ARG A 819 25.34 38.56 -0.17
C ARG A 819 24.53 39.80 -0.56
N ASN A 820 23.26 39.91 -0.15
CA ASN A 820 22.43 41.09 -0.43
C ASN A 820 22.85 42.30 0.43
N ARG A 821 23.78 43.10 -0.10
CA ARG A 821 24.35 44.32 0.50
C ARG A 821 23.39 45.53 0.59
N SER A 822 22.16 45.47 0.08
CA SER A 822 21.46 46.68 -0.40
C SER A 822 20.14 47.06 0.29
N ALA A 823 20.02 46.90 1.62
CA ALA A 823 18.79 47.37 2.31
C ALA A 823 19.01 47.99 3.69
N VAL A 824 20.25 48.32 4.06
CA VAL A 824 20.55 49.01 5.33
C VAL A 824 20.73 50.53 5.12
N ARG A 825 20.59 51.04 3.90
CA ARG A 825 20.70 52.48 3.59
C ARG A 825 19.38 53.26 3.52
N SER A 826 18.22 52.67 3.83
CA SER A 826 16.97 53.43 3.88
C SER A 826 15.95 52.82 4.84
N ARG A 827 16.07 53.12 6.13
CA ARG A 827 14.95 53.20 7.07
C ARG A 827 15.25 54.25 8.11
#